data_AF-A0A9W6UXB2-F1
#
_entry.id   AF-A0A9W6UXB2-F1
#
_cell.length_a   1.000
_cell.length_b   1.000
_cell.length_c   1.000
_cell.angle_alpha   90.00
_cell.angle_beta   90.00
_cell.angle_gamma   90.00
#
_symmetry.space_group_name_H-M   'P 1'
#
loop_
_entity.id
_entity.type
_entity.pdbx_description
1 polymer ?
#
loop_
_entity_poly.entity_id
_entity_poly.type
_entity_poly.pdbx_seq_one_letter_code
_entity_poly.pdbx_strand_id
1 'polypeptide(L)'
;MLSASRLVTLTGPGGVGKTRLAVRVGATLERAFADGVWLVELADMEKPELLIPTVIETLELRDQSTRPPMDVLTEYLADKRALMILDNCEHLLQECAVLAEALLLAAPDLRILATSRHVLGVAGEQAFPVPTLALSEPGTDAAASEAVQLFTERARAVMPRFSVTDENRTAVESICRRLDGLPLGIELAAVRLRALSVHQVLDRLDDRFRLLTTGSPAALPRHQTLRALIDWSHTLCNDEERTLWARVSVFSGGLDLEAAEAVCAGGDISADEVADLISGLVDKSILVCEEDPTAVRYRLLETIRQYGRERLAASGEAEQVLRRHRDYYRNLASEARDRLFGPDQVRWLTRLQREHANLRAALEFCFTRPGEAAAGLAMAADLLYHWITSSYLAEGRRWLDRGLAADTGRTEVRARALWADSWLAIIQADVDAATAMLQESEAIGEELGLESVLGYVAVYAGMIAMWRRDVTAAIALYEAAAARHRAAGDPVGLALALIRLSLAYSFLGDSARAIAFGEEGIAVCETYGEGWHRAYAMMALGIEIWRQGDARRAAAMEQESLRFNRSLDDALGIGMNLEVLAWIAAGEEQFTRAARLLGAVQNVWKSVGAPLSGYGHLVHFHDECEARTRQALGASAFSSAFQHGARLSHEAALSYALEERPAEAAAASGAAEASPLTPRETEIAGLVAQGLSNKDIAATLVIAQRTVEGHIEHIMDKLGFRSRARIASWVRERDGASGNGGPSG
;
A
#
# COMPACT_ATOMS: atom_id res chain seq x y z
N MET A 1 26.53 12.95 -0.85
CA MET A 1 26.53 12.11 -2.07
C MET A 1 25.25 12.28 -2.84
N LEU A 2 24.08 11.99 -2.26
CA LEU A 2 22.77 12.27 -2.89
C LEU A 2 22.50 13.73 -3.23
N SER A 3 23.30 14.70 -2.78
CA SER A 3 23.25 16.10 -3.24
C SER A 3 24.04 16.33 -4.55
N ALA A 4 25.06 15.52 -4.82
CA ALA A 4 26.00 15.67 -5.93
C ALA A 4 25.78 14.64 -7.06
N SER A 5 25.25 13.46 -6.74
CA SER A 5 24.84 12.45 -7.73
C SER A 5 23.32 12.27 -7.72
N ARG A 6 22.77 11.88 -8.88
CA ARG A 6 21.36 11.53 -9.07
C ARG A 6 21.11 10.02 -8.92
N LEU A 7 22.14 9.19 -9.01
CA LEU A 7 22.07 7.76 -8.72
C LEU A 7 23.17 7.39 -7.73
N VAL A 8 22.76 6.86 -6.58
CA VAL A 8 23.66 6.31 -5.56
C VAL A 8 23.27 4.87 -5.31
N THR A 9 24.23 3.95 -5.35
CA THR A 9 23.99 2.53 -5.04
C THR A 9 24.73 2.15 -3.77
N LEU A 10 23.96 1.81 -2.73
CA LEU A 10 24.48 1.19 -1.52
C LEU A 10 24.91 -0.23 -1.87
N THR A 11 26.22 -0.48 -1.87
CA THR A 11 26.81 -1.79 -2.20
C THR A 11 27.32 -2.47 -0.94
N GLY A 12 27.20 -3.79 -0.87
CA GLY A 12 27.70 -4.55 0.27
C GLY A 12 27.07 -5.93 0.39
N PRO A 13 27.62 -6.81 1.23
CA PRO A 13 27.12 -8.17 1.41
C PRO A 13 25.68 -8.18 1.98
N GLY A 14 25.00 -9.33 1.89
CA GLY A 14 23.72 -9.53 2.58
C GLY A 14 23.86 -9.25 4.07
N GLY A 15 22.83 -8.71 4.73
CA GLY A 15 22.85 -8.49 6.19
C GLY A 15 23.74 -7.35 6.71
N VAL A 16 24.39 -6.56 5.84
CA VAL A 16 25.18 -5.37 6.25
C VAL A 16 24.31 -4.16 6.63
N GLY A 17 23.01 -4.20 6.37
CA GLY A 17 22.08 -3.12 6.73
C GLY A 17 21.81 -2.09 5.62
N LYS A 18 22.03 -2.43 4.35
CA LYS A 18 21.78 -1.53 3.20
C LYS A 18 20.34 -1.00 3.18
N THR A 19 19.35 -1.89 3.31
CA THR A 19 17.92 -1.55 3.38
C THR A 19 17.63 -0.59 4.52
N ARG A 20 18.06 -0.90 5.74
CA ARG A 20 17.87 -0.01 6.90
C ARG A 20 18.52 1.36 6.71
N LEU A 21 19.71 1.41 6.12
CA LEU A 21 20.40 2.67 5.82
C LEU A 21 19.62 3.47 4.76
N ALA A 22 19.13 2.82 3.70
CA ALA A 22 18.36 3.49 2.65
C ALA A 22 17.06 4.08 3.19
N VAL A 23 16.29 3.30 3.96
CA VAL A 23 15.04 3.76 4.61
C VAL A 23 15.32 4.93 5.56
N ARG A 24 16.38 4.86 6.37
CA ARG A 24 16.77 5.95 7.26
C ARG A 24 17.16 7.22 6.50
N VAL A 25 17.89 7.08 5.40
CA VAL A 25 18.23 8.20 4.50
C VAL A 25 16.98 8.81 3.90
N GLY A 26 16.04 7.98 3.44
CA GLY A 26 14.74 8.42 2.93
C GLY A 26 13.97 9.26 3.95
N ALA A 27 13.76 8.72 5.16
CA ALA A 27 13.07 9.43 6.24
C ALA A 27 13.76 10.74 6.65
N THR A 28 15.10 10.78 6.61
CA THR A 28 15.87 12.00 6.95
C THR A 28 15.73 13.08 5.88
N LEU A 29 15.57 12.68 4.61
CA LEU A 29 15.52 13.58 3.46
C LEU A 29 14.10 13.88 2.97
N GLU A 30 13.07 13.37 3.62
CA GLU A 30 11.66 13.53 3.23
C GLU A 30 11.31 15.00 2.93
N ARG A 31 11.72 15.94 3.79
CA ARG A 31 11.46 17.38 3.61
C ARG A 31 12.19 18.02 2.42
N ALA A 32 13.20 17.36 1.87
CA ALA A 32 14.00 17.87 0.76
C ALA A 32 13.43 17.51 -0.62
N PHE A 33 12.44 16.61 -0.69
CA PHE A 33 11.79 16.16 -1.91
C PHE A 33 10.30 16.50 -1.84
N ALA A 34 9.89 17.52 -2.61
CA ALA A 34 8.53 18.05 -2.55
C ALA A 34 7.47 17.03 -3.01
N ASP A 35 7.87 16.11 -3.88
CA ASP A 35 7.02 15.06 -4.44
C ASP A 35 7.29 13.69 -3.79
N GLY A 36 7.87 13.69 -2.58
CA GLY A 36 7.96 12.52 -1.70
C GLY A 36 9.21 11.64 -1.86
N VAL A 37 9.27 10.64 -0.99
CA VAL A 37 10.29 9.58 -0.97
C VAL A 37 9.58 8.24 -1.09
N TRP A 38 9.95 7.46 -2.09
CA TRP A 38 9.24 6.25 -2.49
C TRP A 38 10.14 5.03 -2.32
N LEU A 39 9.71 4.05 -1.52
CA LEU A 39 10.46 2.80 -1.29
C LEU A 39 9.86 1.67 -2.12
N VAL A 40 10.59 1.23 -3.14
CA VAL A 40 10.24 0.08 -3.98
C VAL A 40 10.99 -1.14 -3.44
N GLU A 41 10.29 -2.04 -2.77
CA GLU A 41 10.86 -3.28 -2.25
C GLU A 41 10.82 -4.37 -3.32
N LEU A 42 11.99 -4.80 -3.80
CA LEU A 42 12.10 -5.83 -4.84
C LEU A 42 12.37 -7.22 -4.24
N ALA A 43 12.43 -7.38 -2.91
CA ALA A 43 12.83 -8.61 -2.26
C ALA A 43 11.99 -9.84 -2.65
N ASP A 44 10.68 -9.62 -2.82
CA ASP A 44 9.71 -10.69 -3.11
C ASP A 44 9.50 -10.92 -4.61
N MET A 45 10.26 -10.23 -5.47
CA MET A 45 10.08 -10.25 -6.92
C MET A 45 10.92 -11.34 -7.59
N GLU A 46 10.27 -12.29 -8.25
CA GLU A 46 10.97 -13.37 -8.97
C GLU A 46 11.12 -13.11 -10.47
N LYS A 47 10.30 -12.23 -11.03
CA LYS A 47 10.17 -12.01 -12.49
C LYS A 47 10.48 -10.57 -12.87
N PRO A 48 11.45 -10.34 -13.79
CA PRO A 48 11.83 -8.99 -14.17
C PRO A 48 10.72 -8.18 -14.85
N GLU A 49 9.79 -8.83 -15.55
CA GLU A 49 8.65 -8.16 -16.19
C GLU A 49 7.69 -7.46 -15.21
N LEU A 50 7.76 -7.76 -13.91
CA LEU A 50 6.94 -7.15 -12.86
C LEU A 50 7.55 -5.89 -12.24
N LEU A 51 8.82 -5.59 -12.55
CA LEU A 51 9.55 -4.46 -11.96
C LEU A 51 8.81 -3.13 -12.15
N ILE A 52 8.43 -2.83 -13.39
CA ILE A 52 7.79 -1.56 -13.74
C ILE A 52 6.39 -1.46 -13.11
N PRO A 53 5.51 -2.48 -13.22
CA PRO A 53 4.25 -2.51 -12.47
C PRO A 53 4.39 -2.25 -10.96
N THR A 54 5.38 -2.85 -10.29
CA THR A 54 5.60 -2.63 -8.85
C THR A 54 6.06 -1.21 -8.54
N VAL A 55 6.85 -0.59 -9.41
CA VAL A 55 7.24 0.83 -9.25
C VAL A 55 6.03 1.75 -9.41
N ILE A 56 5.15 1.47 -10.39
CA ILE A 56 3.88 2.17 -10.59
C ILE A 56 3.01 2.06 -9.33
N GLU A 57 2.84 0.84 -8.81
CA GLU A 57 2.09 0.57 -7.58
C GLU A 57 2.67 1.32 -6.38
N THR A 58 3.99 1.32 -6.21
CA THR A 58 4.68 2.03 -5.12
C THR A 58 4.48 3.54 -5.19
N LEU A 59 4.45 4.11 -6.39
CA LEU A 59 4.19 5.52 -6.62
C LEU A 59 2.69 5.88 -6.52
N GLU A 60 1.84 4.91 -6.17
CA GLU A 60 0.39 5.01 -6.16
C GLU A 60 -0.19 5.49 -7.50
N LEU A 61 0.53 5.16 -8.58
CA LEU A 61 0.08 5.41 -9.95
C LEU A 61 -0.92 4.33 -10.33
N ARG A 62 -2.10 4.77 -10.72
CA ARG A 62 -3.23 3.89 -10.98
C ARG A 62 -3.46 3.69 -12.47
N ASP A 63 -2.40 3.59 -13.27
CA ASP A 63 -2.52 3.62 -14.72
C ASP A 63 -3.27 2.40 -15.26
N GLN A 64 -4.48 2.67 -15.74
CA GLN A 64 -5.45 1.76 -16.34
C GLN A 64 -5.34 1.75 -17.85
N SER A 65 -4.42 2.51 -18.47
CA SER A 65 -4.28 2.56 -19.92
C SER A 65 -3.61 1.31 -20.50
N THR A 66 -3.66 1.18 -21.83
CA THR A 66 -2.89 0.18 -22.59
C THR A 66 -1.50 0.69 -22.99
N ARG A 67 -1.09 1.88 -22.50
CA ARG A 67 0.21 2.48 -22.84
C ARG A 67 1.35 1.66 -22.21
N PRO A 68 2.56 1.68 -22.81
CA PRO A 68 3.73 1.06 -22.19
C PRO A 68 3.94 1.62 -20.78
N PRO A 69 4.03 0.78 -19.74
CA PRO A 69 4.17 1.23 -18.35
C PRO A 69 5.36 2.17 -18.10
N MET A 70 6.45 2.01 -18.85
CA MET A 70 7.61 2.91 -18.80
C MET A 70 7.27 4.34 -19.22
N ASP A 71 6.47 4.51 -20.28
CA ASP A 71 6.13 5.83 -20.80
C ASP A 71 5.34 6.61 -19.74
N VAL A 72 4.41 5.93 -19.07
CA VAL A 72 3.60 6.52 -18.00
C VAL A 72 4.46 6.92 -16.80
N LEU A 73 5.40 6.08 -16.37
CA LEU A 73 6.34 6.44 -15.31
C LEU A 73 7.19 7.66 -15.67
N THR A 74 7.72 7.69 -16.89
CA THR A 74 8.58 8.80 -17.34
C THR A 74 7.79 10.11 -17.46
N GLU A 75 6.57 10.07 -17.97
CA GLU A 75 5.68 11.23 -18.07
C GLU A 75 5.30 11.75 -16.68
N TYR A 76 4.94 10.86 -15.74
CA TYR A 76 4.56 11.24 -14.39
C TYR A 76 5.71 11.87 -13.60
N LEU A 77 6.92 11.33 -13.71
CA LEU A 77 8.08 11.81 -12.95
C LEU A 77 8.77 13.02 -13.60
N ALA A 78 8.46 13.35 -14.86
CA ALA A 78 9.15 14.37 -15.65
C ALA A 78 9.28 15.74 -14.95
N ASP A 79 8.25 16.15 -14.20
CA ASP A 79 8.20 17.44 -13.50
C ASP A 79 8.31 17.31 -11.96
N LYS A 80 8.67 16.12 -11.45
CA LYS A 80 8.69 15.79 -10.02
C LYS A 80 10.09 15.87 -9.42
N ARG A 81 10.14 16.43 -8.21
CA ARG A 81 11.30 16.40 -7.32
C ARG A 81 11.09 15.33 -6.26
N ALA A 82 11.38 14.09 -6.64
CA ALA A 82 11.22 12.89 -5.81
C ALA A 82 12.53 12.13 -5.56
N LEU A 83 12.56 11.33 -4.50
CA LEU A 83 13.60 10.32 -4.25
C LEU A 83 12.98 8.92 -4.38
N MET A 84 13.51 8.10 -5.28
CA MET A 84 13.12 6.70 -5.42
C MET A 84 14.19 5.81 -4.79
N ILE A 85 13.79 4.95 -3.87
CA ILE A 85 14.63 3.95 -3.25
C ILE A 85 14.31 2.60 -3.88
N LEU A 86 15.27 1.98 -4.56
CA LEU A 86 15.13 0.63 -5.12
C LEU A 86 15.84 -0.35 -4.20
N ASP A 87 15.09 -1.11 -3.39
CA ASP A 87 15.68 -2.04 -2.44
C ASP A 87 15.85 -3.44 -3.03
N ASN A 88 16.99 -4.09 -2.73
CA ASN A 88 17.32 -5.45 -3.13
C ASN A 88 17.47 -5.71 -4.64
N CYS A 89 18.09 -4.82 -5.40
CA CYS A 89 18.23 -4.92 -6.87
C CYS A 89 19.11 -6.09 -7.38
N GLU A 90 19.71 -6.89 -6.51
CA GLU A 90 20.77 -7.85 -6.82
C GLU A 90 20.35 -9.00 -7.76
N HIS A 91 19.06 -9.32 -7.81
CA HIS A 91 18.48 -10.35 -8.67
C HIS A 91 17.88 -9.78 -9.97
N LEU A 92 17.80 -8.45 -10.10
CA LEU A 92 17.22 -7.71 -11.23
C LEU A 92 18.16 -6.58 -11.71
N LEU A 93 19.48 -6.81 -11.67
CA LEU A 93 20.47 -5.75 -11.91
C LEU A 93 20.28 -5.07 -13.26
N GLN A 94 20.07 -5.85 -14.32
CA GLN A 94 19.95 -5.35 -15.69
C GLN A 94 18.67 -4.53 -15.85
N GLU A 95 17.56 -5.01 -15.30
CA GLU A 95 16.25 -4.39 -15.43
C GLU A 95 16.15 -3.12 -14.56
N CYS A 96 16.73 -3.14 -13.36
CA CYS A 96 16.88 -1.96 -12.52
C CYS A 96 17.77 -0.90 -13.19
N ALA A 97 18.82 -1.31 -13.90
CA ALA A 97 19.68 -0.40 -14.64
C ALA A 97 18.93 0.28 -15.80
N VAL A 98 18.18 -0.50 -16.60
CA VAL A 98 17.34 0.03 -17.70
C VAL A 98 16.27 1.00 -17.17
N LEU A 99 15.60 0.64 -16.09
CA LEU A 99 14.63 1.51 -15.42
C LEU A 99 15.29 2.82 -14.96
N ALA A 100 16.39 2.72 -14.20
CA ALA A 100 17.08 3.89 -13.66
C ALA A 100 17.57 4.83 -14.77
N GLU A 101 18.14 4.30 -15.85
CA GLU A 101 18.60 5.09 -16.99
C GLU A 101 17.45 5.86 -17.67
N ALA A 102 16.34 5.17 -17.95
CA ALA A 102 15.17 5.80 -18.57
C ALA A 102 14.55 6.89 -17.69
N LEU A 103 14.38 6.62 -16.39
CA LEU A 103 13.80 7.60 -15.47
C LEU A 103 14.72 8.81 -15.25
N LEU A 104 16.03 8.60 -15.11
CA LEU A 104 16.98 9.70 -14.94
C LEU A 104 17.14 10.55 -16.20
N LEU A 105 16.87 9.99 -17.38
CA LEU A 105 16.84 10.76 -18.62
C LEU A 105 15.58 11.65 -18.70
N ALA A 106 14.42 11.11 -18.32
CA ALA A 106 13.14 11.81 -18.43
C ALA A 106 12.87 12.83 -17.32
N ALA A 107 13.33 12.56 -16.09
CA ALA A 107 12.97 13.31 -14.88
C ALA A 107 14.20 14.01 -14.25
N PRO A 108 14.56 15.24 -14.66
CA PRO A 108 15.82 15.89 -14.27
C PRO A 108 16.00 16.09 -12.76
N ASP A 109 14.90 16.27 -12.01
CA ASP A 109 14.91 16.47 -10.56
C ASP A 109 14.73 15.18 -9.73
N LEU A 110 14.56 14.03 -10.39
CA LEU A 110 14.52 12.71 -9.76
C LEU A 110 15.92 12.30 -9.29
N ARG A 111 15.96 11.69 -8.09
CA ARG A 111 17.13 10.97 -7.57
C ARG A 111 16.76 9.53 -7.24
N ILE A 112 17.71 8.62 -7.43
CA ILE A 112 17.56 7.19 -7.17
C ILE A 112 18.62 6.74 -6.15
N LEU A 113 18.18 6.02 -5.12
CA LEU A 113 19.01 5.33 -4.15
C LEU A 113 18.76 3.82 -4.24
N ALA A 114 19.68 3.07 -4.84
CA ALA A 114 19.54 1.62 -4.97
C ALA A 114 20.27 0.88 -3.84
N THR A 115 19.76 -0.28 -3.41
CA THR A 115 20.50 -1.22 -2.56
C THR A 115 20.75 -2.52 -3.30
N SER A 116 22.01 -2.97 -3.32
CA SER A 116 22.41 -4.16 -4.06
C SER A 116 23.73 -4.74 -3.55
N ARG A 117 24.07 -5.97 -3.93
CA ARG A 117 25.42 -6.53 -3.77
C ARG A 117 26.42 -5.96 -4.77
N HIS A 118 25.94 -5.58 -5.95
CA HIS A 118 26.74 -5.09 -7.06
C HIS A 118 26.23 -3.72 -7.52
N VAL A 119 27.07 -2.95 -8.19
CA VAL A 119 26.64 -1.73 -8.90
C VAL A 119 25.68 -2.10 -10.03
N LEU A 120 24.75 -1.21 -10.36
CA LEU A 120 23.78 -1.39 -11.45
C LEU A 120 24.45 -1.28 -12.83
N GLY A 121 25.52 -0.49 -12.95
CA GLY A 121 26.24 -0.27 -14.21
C GLY A 121 25.70 0.89 -15.04
N VAL A 122 25.04 1.87 -14.42
CA VAL A 122 24.43 3.03 -15.09
C VAL A 122 25.41 4.21 -15.14
N ALA A 123 25.42 4.96 -16.24
CA ALA A 123 26.28 6.14 -16.37
C ALA A 123 25.97 7.20 -15.30
N GLY A 124 27.00 7.66 -14.58
CA GLY A 124 26.83 8.62 -13.47
C GLY A 124 26.43 7.98 -12.13
N GLU A 125 26.34 6.64 -12.06
CA GLU A 125 26.15 5.91 -10.81
C GLU A 125 27.31 6.15 -9.83
N GLN A 126 26.97 6.49 -8.59
CA GLN A 126 27.93 6.59 -7.50
C GLN A 126 27.76 5.43 -6.52
N ALA A 127 28.70 4.48 -6.55
CA ALA A 127 28.73 3.38 -5.60
C ALA A 127 29.14 3.87 -4.20
N PHE A 128 28.37 3.50 -3.19
CA PHE A 128 28.71 3.68 -1.78
C PHE A 128 28.85 2.30 -1.12
N PRO A 129 30.07 1.81 -0.89
CA PRO A 129 30.28 0.59 -0.13
C PRO A 129 29.86 0.80 1.32
N VAL A 130 28.80 0.14 1.77
CA VAL A 130 28.34 0.21 3.15
C VAL A 130 29.34 -0.55 4.03
N PRO A 131 30.03 0.14 4.96
CA PRO A 131 30.99 -0.52 5.84
C PRO A 131 30.24 -1.43 6.82
N THR A 132 30.92 -2.48 7.28
CA THR A 132 30.46 -3.22 8.46
C THR A 132 30.64 -2.36 9.71
N LEU A 133 29.98 -2.73 10.81
CA LEU A 133 30.08 -1.98 12.06
C LEU A 133 31.52 -1.97 12.56
N ALA A 134 31.96 -0.81 13.06
CA ALA A 134 33.30 -0.66 13.61
C ALA A 134 33.55 -1.71 14.72
N LEU A 135 34.66 -2.43 14.59
CA LEU A 135 35.15 -3.39 15.58
C LEU A 135 36.12 -2.70 16.55
N SER A 136 36.21 -3.20 17.79
CA SER A 136 37.17 -2.68 18.77
C SER A 136 38.61 -2.90 18.29
N GLU A 137 39.43 -1.84 18.32
CA GLU A 137 40.87 -1.97 18.12
C GLU A 137 41.54 -2.57 19.37
N PRO A 138 42.61 -3.38 19.23
CA PRO A 138 43.30 -3.96 20.37
C PRO A 138 43.77 -2.89 21.37
N GLY A 139 43.26 -2.92 22.60
CA GLY A 139 43.63 -1.98 23.67
C GLY A 139 42.74 -0.74 23.80
N THR A 140 41.66 -0.64 23.01
CA THR A 140 40.63 0.41 23.14
C THR A 140 39.41 -0.07 23.94
N ASP A 141 38.60 0.86 24.45
CA ASP A 141 37.40 0.52 25.23
C ASP A 141 36.33 -0.13 24.35
N ALA A 142 35.97 -1.38 24.67
CA ALA A 142 34.93 -2.17 24.01
C ALA A 142 33.59 -1.42 23.85
N ALA A 143 33.28 -0.49 24.74
CA ALA A 143 32.05 0.31 24.69
C ALA A 143 32.00 1.29 23.51
N ALA A 144 33.15 1.62 22.88
CA ALA A 144 33.22 2.51 21.73
C ALA A 144 32.99 1.80 20.37
N SER A 145 32.95 0.47 20.36
CA SER A 145 32.72 -0.34 19.16
C SER A 145 31.24 -0.43 18.81
N GLU A 146 30.88 0.01 17.59
CA GLU A 146 29.50 -0.05 17.08
C GLU A 146 28.96 -1.49 17.07
N ALA A 147 29.82 -2.47 16.76
CA ALA A 147 29.45 -3.88 16.76
C ALA A 147 29.09 -4.39 18.17
N VAL A 148 29.87 -3.98 19.19
CA VAL A 148 29.62 -4.34 20.60
C VAL A 148 28.40 -3.61 21.14
N GLN A 149 28.18 -2.36 20.73
CA GLN A 149 26.98 -1.60 21.06
C GLN A 149 25.72 -2.30 20.53
N LEU A 150 25.71 -2.67 19.23
CA LEU A 150 24.60 -3.41 18.64
C LEU A 150 24.40 -4.76 19.34
N PHE A 151 25.47 -5.53 19.59
CA PHE A 151 25.38 -6.80 20.31
C PHE A 151 24.74 -6.61 21.68
N THR A 152 25.17 -5.61 22.43
CA THR A 152 24.67 -5.29 23.78
C THR A 152 23.20 -4.88 23.75
N GLU A 153 22.82 -4.05 22.79
CA GLU A 153 21.44 -3.59 22.63
C GLU A 153 20.50 -4.76 22.31
N ARG A 154 20.88 -5.61 21.37
CA ARG A 154 20.10 -6.80 20.98
C ARG A 154 20.10 -7.86 22.08
N ALA A 155 21.20 -8.02 22.81
CA ALA A 155 21.30 -8.89 23.97
C ALA A 155 20.38 -8.43 25.10
N ARG A 156 20.26 -7.13 25.35
CA ARG A 156 19.34 -6.56 26.35
C ARG A 156 17.87 -6.75 25.98
N ALA A 157 17.54 -6.71 24.70
CA ALA A 157 16.18 -7.00 24.24
C ALA A 157 15.73 -8.43 24.60
N VAL A 158 16.69 -9.35 24.73
CA VAL A 158 16.45 -10.78 24.96
C VAL A 158 16.75 -11.20 26.41
N MET A 159 17.66 -10.47 27.08
CA MET A 159 18.06 -10.63 28.47
C MET A 159 18.21 -9.22 29.09
N PRO A 160 17.15 -8.65 29.72
CA PRO A 160 17.12 -7.25 30.14
C PRO A 160 18.26 -6.80 31.08
N ARG A 161 18.84 -7.74 31.84
CA ARG A 161 19.96 -7.50 32.76
C ARG A 161 21.33 -7.66 32.12
N PHE A 162 21.41 -7.92 30.81
CA PHE A 162 22.67 -8.10 30.12
C PHE A 162 23.50 -6.80 30.13
N SER A 163 24.76 -6.95 30.53
CA SER A 163 25.76 -5.90 30.43
C SER A 163 27.09 -6.51 30.03
N VAL A 164 27.89 -5.75 29.29
CA VAL A 164 29.28 -6.12 29.02
C VAL A 164 30.07 -5.83 30.29
N THR A 165 30.59 -6.90 30.90
CA THR A 165 31.42 -6.86 32.11
C THR A 165 32.86 -7.22 31.73
N ASP A 166 33.83 -6.95 32.61
CA ASP A 166 35.22 -7.30 32.33
C ASP A 166 35.43 -8.81 32.13
N GLU A 167 34.55 -9.65 32.67
CA GLU A 167 34.58 -11.11 32.50
C GLU A 167 34.14 -11.56 31.09
N ASN A 168 33.10 -10.94 30.51
CA ASN A 168 32.55 -11.35 29.22
C ASN A 168 33.03 -10.49 28.04
N ARG A 169 33.68 -9.35 28.30
CA ARG A 169 34.15 -8.37 27.30
C ARG A 169 34.92 -9.01 26.16
N THR A 170 35.97 -9.77 26.49
CA THR A 170 36.84 -10.42 25.50
C THR A 170 36.07 -11.41 24.62
N ALA A 171 35.05 -12.08 25.18
CA ALA A 171 34.21 -13.01 24.44
C ALA A 171 33.23 -12.28 23.50
N VAL A 172 32.62 -11.18 23.96
CA VAL A 172 31.74 -10.34 23.11
C VAL A 172 32.52 -9.73 21.93
N GLU A 173 33.70 -9.17 22.18
CA GLU A 173 34.57 -8.63 21.12
C GLU A 173 34.99 -9.72 20.14
N SER A 174 35.31 -10.89 20.67
CA SER A 174 35.67 -12.08 19.90
C SER A 174 34.54 -12.58 19.01
N ILE A 175 33.29 -12.54 19.48
CA ILE A 175 32.09 -12.83 18.69
C ILE A 175 31.94 -11.78 17.58
N CYS A 176 31.93 -10.49 17.93
CA CYS A 176 31.77 -9.40 16.96
C CYS A 176 32.82 -9.46 15.85
N ARG A 177 34.07 -9.76 16.20
CA ARG A 177 35.18 -9.92 15.26
C ARG A 177 34.99 -11.12 14.33
N ARG A 178 34.57 -12.28 14.84
CA ARG A 178 34.28 -13.48 14.03
C ARG A 178 33.08 -13.29 13.10
N LEU A 179 32.17 -12.40 13.47
CA LEU A 179 31.05 -11.99 12.64
C LEU A 179 31.41 -10.85 11.68
N ASP A 180 32.68 -10.44 11.60
CA ASP A 180 33.19 -9.35 10.76
C ASP A 180 32.45 -8.01 10.94
N GLY A 181 31.79 -7.80 12.09
CA GLY A 181 30.96 -6.61 12.32
C GLY A 181 29.66 -6.58 11.51
N LEU A 182 29.19 -7.72 10.96
CA LEU A 182 27.94 -7.81 10.22
C LEU A 182 26.73 -7.63 11.16
N PRO A 183 25.90 -6.57 10.99
CA PRO A 183 24.74 -6.32 11.84
C PRO A 183 23.79 -7.52 11.98
N LEU A 184 23.41 -8.15 10.87
CA LEU A 184 22.51 -9.31 10.92
C LEU A 184 23.14 -10.50 11.67
N GLY A 185 24.44 -10.73 11.48
CA GLY A 185 25.14 -11.80 12.20
C GLY A 185 25.20 -11.52 13.70
N ILE A 186 25.41 -10.27 14.09
CA ILE A 186 25.41 -9.81 15.48
C ILE A 186 24.02 -9.95 16.10
N GLU A 187 22.97 -9.55 15.38
CA GLU A 187 21.56 -9.72 15.80
C GLU A 187 21.25 -11.20 16.06
N LEU A 188 21.58 -12.07 15.10
CA LEU A 188 21.36 -13.51 15.23
C LEU A 188 22.15 -14.14 16.39
N ALA A 189 23.37 -13.67 16.66
CA ALA A 189 24.19 -14.16 17.77
C ALA A 189 23.68 -13.67 19.14
N ALA A 190 23.28 -12.40 19.25
CA ALA A 190 22.80 -11.80 20.48
C ALA A 190 21.49 -12.44 20.98
N VAL A 191 20.59 -12.82 20.04
CA VAL A 191 19.36 -13.54 20.36
C VAL A 191 19.63 -14.90 21.04
N ARG A 192 20.80 -15.50 20.81
CA ARG A 192 21.17 -16.81 21.42
C ARG A 192 21.47 -16.74 22.91
N LEU A 193 21.64 -15.54 23.47
CA LEU A 193 21.89 -15.37 24.90
C LEU A 193 20.69 -15.78 25.78
N ARG A 194 19.51 -15.98 25.19
CA ARG A 194 18.36 -16.62 25.85
C ARG A 194 18.66 -18.04 26.35
N ALA A 195 19.52 -18.78 25.65
CA ALA A 195 19.76 -20.21 25.90
C ALA A 195 21.23 -20.55 26.16
N LEU A 196 22.17 -19.68 25.77
CA LEU A 196 23.60 -19.93 25.82
C LEU A 196 24.33 -18.76 26.51
N SER A 197 25.41 -19.07 27.23
CA SER A 197 26.31 -18.02 27.71
C SER A 197 27.10 -17.41 26.54
N VAL A 198 27.65 -16.20 26.75
CA VAL A 198 28.51 -15.53 25.75
C VAL A 198 29.67 -16.44 25.32
N HIS A 199 30.30 -17.15 26.25
CA HIS A 199 31.40 -18.08 25.95
C HIS A 199 30.92 -19.29 25.13
N GLN A 200 29.75 -19.84 25.42
CA GLN A 200 29.18 -20.95 24.64
C GLN A 200 28.80 -20.53 23.21
N VAL A 201 28.34 -19.28 23.03
CA VAL A 201 28.12 -18.70 21.69
C VAL A 201 29.45 -18.61 20.94
N LEU A 202 30.51 -18.17 21.62
CA LEU A 202 31.84 -18.03 21.03
C LEU A 202 32.46 -19.37 20.61
N ASP A 203 32.48 -20.34 21.50
CA ASP A 203 33.07 -21.67 21.26
C ASP A 203 32.39 -22.37 20.07
N ARG A 204 31.06 -22.21 19.95
CA ARG A 204 30.29 -22.81 18.86
C ARG A 204 30.50 -22.13 17.50
N LEU A 205 30.75 -20.81 17.49
CA LEU A 205 31.17 -20.12 16.29
C LEU A 205 32.52 -20.68 15.80
N ASP A 206 33.48 -20.86 16.72
CA ASP A 206 34.81 -21.41 16.40
C ASP A 206 34.77 -22.80 15.74
N ASP A 207 33.96 -23.71 16.27
CA ASP A 207 33.87 -25.07 15.75
C ASP A 207 33.30 -25.13 14.32
N ARG A 208 32.34 -24.24 13.99
CA ARG A 208 31.69 -24.21 12.67
C ARG A 208 32.52 -23.49 11.60
N PHE A 209 33.24 -22.42 11.96
CA PHE A 209 34.20 -21.78 11.04
C PHE A 209 35.32 -22.75 10.64
N ARG A 210 35.74 -23.63 11.56
CA ARG A 210 36.70 -24.71 11.26
C ARG A 210 36.14 -25.78 10.31
N LEU A 211 34.84 -26.08 10.38
CA LEU A 211 34.19 -27.05 9.48
C LEU A 211 33.93 -26.48 8.07
N LEU A 212 33.67 -25.18 7.95
CA LEU A 212 33.42 -24.50 6.66
C LEU A 212 34.69 -24.18 5.87
N THR A 213 35.82 -23.98 6.55
CA THR A 213 37.13 -23.80 5.89
C THR A 213 37.63 -25.05 5.17
N THR A 214 37.04 -26.22 5.44
CA THR A 214 37.32 -27.50 4.76
C THR A 214 36.48 -27.76 3.49
N GLY A 215 35.52 -26.90 3.12
CA GLY A 215 34.63 -27.09 1.95
C GLY A 215 34.74 -25.98 0.89
N SER A 216 34.94 -26.40 -0.37
CA SER A 216 35.02 -25.65 -1.65
C SER A 216 35.54 -24.18 -1.62
N PRO A 217 36.72 -23.90 -2.21
CA PRO A 217 37.37 -22.57 -2.19
C PRO A 217 36.73 -21.50 -3.09
N ALA A 218 35.55 -21.75 -3.67
CA ALA A 218 34.93 -20.89 -4.69
C ALA A 218 33.95 -19.82 -4.14
N ALA A 219 33.61 -19.83 -2.84
CA ALA A 219 32.73 -18.83 -2.23
C ALA A 219 33.54 -17.82 -1.40
N LEU A 220 33.24 -16.51 -1.55
CA LEU A 220 33.87 -15.44 -0.76
C LEU A 220 33.73 -15.72 0.76
N PRO A 221 34.80 -15.53 1.58
CA PRO A 221 34.80 -15.89 3.01
C PRO A 221 33.60 -15.37 3.82
N ARG A 222 33.07 -14.19 3.45
CA ARG A 222 31.95 -13.52 4.13
C ARG A 222 30.58 -14.14 3.86
N HIS A 223 30.39 -14.78 2.70
CA HIS A 223 29.14 -15.50 2.38
C HIS A 223 29.06 -16.83 3.13
N GLN A 224 30.22 -17.42 3.45
CA GLN A 224 30.30 -18.59 4.31
C GLN A 224 29.84 -18.25 5.74
N THR A 225 30.18 -17.08 6.27
CA THR A 225 29.78 -16.62 7.61
C THR A 225 28.26 -16.50 7.77
N LEU A 226 27.54 -15.89 6.83
CA LEU A 226 26.08 -15.77 6.90
C LEU A 226 25.38 -17.12 6.71
N ARG A 227 25.83 -17.93 5.75
CA ARG A 227 25.29 -19.29 5.55
C ARG A 227 25.54 -20.16 6.79
N ALA A 228 26.70 -20.04 7.43
CA ALA A 228 27.02 -20.71 8.70
C ALA A 228 26.03 -20.36 9.82
N LEU A 229 25.64 -19.09 9.92
CA LEU A 229 24.73 -18.60 10.95
C LEU A 229 23.28 -19.04 10.67
N ILE A 230 22.88 -19.09 9.40
CA ILE A 230 21.58 -19.62 8.99
C ILE A 230 21.55 -21.14 9.21
N ASP A 231 22.59 -21.88 8.79
CA ASP A 231 22.76 -23.31 9.07
C ASP A 231 22.73 -23.59 10.58
N TRP A 232 23.35 -22.73 11.39
CA TRP A 232 23.32 -22.83 12.85
C TRP A 232 21.92 -22.57 13.41
N SER A 233 21.24 -21.53 12.93
CA SER A 233 19.84 -21.23 13.30
C SER A 233 18.92 -22.40 12.96
N HIS A 234 19.16 -23.05 11.82
CA HIS A 234 18.48 -24.28 11.43
C HIS A 234 18.82 -25.44 12.40
N THR A 235 20.09 -25.62 12.80
CA THR A 235 20.43 -26.67 13.78
C THR A 235 19.82 -26.46 15.17
N LEU A 236 19.49 -25.23 15.54
CA LEU A 236 18.84 -24.89 16.81
C LEU A 236 17.32 -25.08 16.78
N CYS A 237 16.74 -25.20 15.59
CA CYS A 237 15.37 -25.60 15.42
C CYS A 237 15.25 -27.11 15.70
N ASN A 238 14.16 -27.53 16.35
CA ASN A 238 13.77 -28.93 16.36
C ASN A 238 13.32 -29.36 14.95
N ASP A 239 13.04 -30.64 14.74
CA ASP A 239 12.78 -31.15 13.40
C ASP A 239 11.44 -30.63 12.84
N GLU A 240 10.46 -30.41 13.71
CA GLU A 240 9.16 -29.82 13.38
C GLU A 240 9.31 -28.33 12.98
N GLU A 241 10.12 -27.55 13.68
CA GLU A 241 10.41 -26.14 13.37
C GLU A 241 11.19 -25.99 12.07
N ARG A 242 12.14 -26.90 11.79
CA ARG A 242 12.86 -26.92 10.49
C ARG A 242 11.91 -27.20 9.35
N THR A 243 11.00 -28.15 9.55
CA THR A 243 9.97 -28.51 8.58
C THR A 243 9.01 -27.34 8.38
N LEU A 244 8.55 -26.69 9.44
CA LEU A 244 7.71 -25.51 9.36
C LEU A 244 8.42 -24.39 8.61
N TRP A 245 9.67 -24.06 8.94
CA TRP A 245 10.45 -23.03 8.24
C TRP A 245 10.57 -23.32 6.74
N ALA A 246 10.87 -24.57 6.35
CA ALA A 246 10.88 -24.96 4.96
C ALA A 246 9.51 -24.71 4.29
N ARG A 247 8.40 -25.06 4.96
CA ARG A 247 7.05 -24.88 4.43
C ARG A 247 6.61 -23.42 4.34
N VAL A 248 6.82 -22.59 5.37
CA VAL A 248 6.45 -21.17 5.33
C VAL A 248 7.25 -20.37 4.29
N SER A 249 8.34 -20.93 3.75
CA SER A 249 9.10 -20.27 2.69
C SER A 249 8.39 -20.21 1.33
N VAL A 250 7.24 -20.89 1.15
CA VAL A 250 6.42 -20.78 -0.07
C VAL A 250 5.70 -19.44 -0.18
N PHE A 251 5.40 -18.79 0.96
CA PHE A 251 4.76 -17.49 0.96
C PHE A 251 5.70 -16.45 0.37
N SER A 252 5.18 -15.68 -0.59
CA SER A 252 5.94 -14.64 -1.28
C SER A 252 5.71 -13.27 -0.66
N GLY A 253 4.73 -13.13 0.22
CA GLY A 253 4.62 -11.99 1.14
C GLY A 253 4.60 -12.46 2.60
N GLY A 254 4.09 -11.61 3.49
CA GLY A 254 3.75 -12.03 4.84
C GLY A 254 2.59 -13.03 4.87
N LEU A 255 2.38 -13.66 6.01
CA LEU A 255 1.28 -14.60 6.26
C LEU A 255 0.60 -14.33 7.60
N ASP A 256 -0.67 -14.70 7.71
CA ASP A 256 -1.37 -14.82 8.99
C ASP A 256 -1.32 -16.26 9.51
N LEU A 257 -1.81 -16.48 10.74
CA LEU A 257 -1.80 -17.80 11.37
C LEU A 257 -2.71 -18.80 10.62
N GLU A 258 -3.87 -18.35 10.13
CA GLU A 258 -4.82 -19.19 9.39
C GLU A 258 -4.20 -19.76 8.10
N ALA A 259 -3.50 -18.92 7.33
CA ALA A 259 -2.76 -19.32 6.15
C ALA A 259 -1.62 -20.28 6.51
N ALA A 260 -0.90 -20.02 7.61
CA ALA A 260 0.16 -20.91 8.07
C ALA A 260 -0.38 -22.31 8.38
N GLU A 261 -1.47 -22.40 9.13
CA GLU A 261 -2.13 -23.65 9.51
C GLU A 261 -2.61 -24.42 8.28
N ALA A 262 -3.30 -23.75 7.36
CA ALA A 262 -3.84 -24.39 6.17
C ALA A 262 -2.75 -24.92 5.21
N VAL A 263 -1.63 -24.22 5.08
CA VAL A 263 -0.59 -24.55 4.11
C VAL A 263 0.49 -25.46 4.71
N CYS A 264 0.90 -25.18 5.95
CA CYS A 264 2.06 -25.82 6.55
C CYS A 264 1.72 -27.05 7.40
N ALA A 265 0.46 -27.25 7.81
CA ALA A 265 0.05 -28.48 8.49
C ALA A 265 0.06 -29.68 7.54
N GLY A 266 0.43 -30.85 8.06
CA GLY A 266 0.46 -32.15 7.36
C GLY A 266 1.75 -32.94 7.61
N GLY A 267 1.70 -34.26 7.44
CA GLY A 267 2.82 -35.13 7.78
C GLY A 267 3.09 -35.08 9.29
N ASP A 268 4.27 -34.62 9.68
CA ASP A 268 4.74 -34.59 11.07
C ASP A 268 4.28 -33.36 11.88
N ILE A 269 3.51 -32.45 11.27
CA ILE A 269 3.00 -31.23 11.93
C ILE A 269 1.47 -31.23 11.87
N SER A 270 0.80 -31.24 13.02
CA SER A 270 -0.65 -31.02 13.12
C SER A 270 -0.98 -29.52 13.10
N ALA A 271 -2.23 -29.16 12.76
CA ALA A 271 -2.66 -27.76 12.70
C ALA A 271 -2.51 -27.07 14.07
N ASP A 272 -2.86 -27.76 15.16
CA ASP A 272 -2.78 -27.23 16.52
C ASP A 272 -1.33 -26.90 16.96
N GLU A 273 -0.33 -27.56 16.37
CA GLU A 273 1.09 -27.33 16.67
C GLU A 273 1.68 -26.12 15.92
N VAL A 274 1.04 -25.65 14.84
CA VAL A 274 1.59 -24.59 13.99
C VAL A 274 1.78 -23.28 14.77
N ALA A 275 0.83 -22.91 15.62
CA ALA A 275 0.92 -21.70 16.44
C ALA A 275 2.12 -21.71 17.40
N ASP A 276 2.37 -22.85 18.05
CA ASP A 276 3.51 -23.04 18.96
C ASP A 276 4.84 -23.03 18.18
N LEU A 277 4.88 -23.66 17.01
CA LEU A 277 6.06 -23.68 16.15
C LEU A 277 6.37 -22.30 15.56
N ILE A 278 5.36 -21.52 15.15
CA ILE A 278 5.54 -20.12 14.73
C ILE A 278 6.14 -19.30 15.87
N SER A 279 5.60 -19.46 17.09
CA SER A 279 6.14 -18.78 18.28
C SER A 279 7.60 -19.17 18.50
N GLY A 280 7.93 -20.45 18.34
CA GLY A 280 9.30 -20.97 18.39
C GLY A 280 10.23 -20.39 17.32
N LEU A 281 9.73 -20.14 16.11
CA LEU A 281 10.46 -19.51 15.00
C LEU A 281 10.63 -17.99 15.21
N VAL A 282 9.62 -17.30 15.76
CA VAL A 282 9.71 -15.88 16.16
C VAL A 282 10.73 -15.69 17.27
N ASP A 283 10.71 -16.56 18.29
CA ASP A 283 11.69 -16.56 19.38
C ASP A 283 13.12 -16.80 18.90
N LYS A 284 13.28 -17.52 17.78
CA LYS A 284 14.57 -17.75 17.12
C LYS A 284 14.90 -16.70 16.06
N SER A 285 14.07 -15.67 15.90
CA SER A 285 14.18 -14.59 14.92
C SER A 285 14.27 -15.07 13.47
N ILE A 286 13.63 -16.20 13.17
CA ILE A 286 13.45 -16.73 11.82
C ILE A 286 12.24 -16.04 11.18
N LEU A 287 11.16 -15.88 11.96
CA LEU A 287 10.00 -15.08 11.61
C LEU A 287 10.06 -13.73 12.33
N VAL A 288 9.67 -12.68 11.62
CA VAL A 288 9.41 -11.35 12.17
C VAL A 288 7.92 -11.22 12.38
N CYS A 289 7.52 -10.87 13.60
CA CYS A 289 6.15 -10.55 13.95
C CYS A 289 5.89 -9.06 13.65
N GLU A 290 4.82 -8.78 12.91
CA GLU A 290 4.35 -7.44 12.59
C GLU A 290 2.97 -7.24 13.20
N GLU A 291 2.83 -6.18 14.00
CA GLU A 291 1.55 -5.75 14.52
C GLU A 291 0.86 -4.88 13.47
N ASP A 292 -0.15 -5.44 12.81
CA ASP A 292 -1.09 -4.68 11.97
C ASP A 292 -2.32 -4.28 12.81
N PRO A 293 -2.98 -3.14 12.52
CA PRO A 293 -4.18 -2.70 13.23
C PRO A 293 -5.31 -3.73 13.29
N THR A 294 -5.31 -4.73 12.42
CA THR A 294 -6.41 -5.70 12.27
C THR A 294 -6.01 -7.15 12.61
N ALA A 295 -4.73 -7.51 12.54
CA ALA A 295 -4.25 -8.87 12.80
C ALA A 295 -2.74 -8.93 13.07
N VAL A 296 -2.28 -9.98 13.74
CA VAL A 296 -0.83 -10.28 13.82
C VAL A 296 -0.39 -10.95 12.52
N ARG A 297 0.69 -10.48 11.92
CA ARG A 297 1.28 -11.09 10.71
C ARG A 297 2.72 -11.50 10.93
N TYR A 298 3.14 -12.47 10.14
CA TYR A 298 4.49 -13.01 10.16
C TYR A 298 5.16 -12.81 8.81
N ARG A 299 6.46 -12.51 8.84
CA ARG A 299 7.29 -12.29 7.66
C ARG A 299 8.61 -13.03 7.80
N LEU A 300 9.06 -13.66 6.72
CA LEU A 300 10.44 -14.16 6.61
C LEU A 300 11.33 -13.07 6.03
N LEU A 301 12.54 -12.92 6.57
CA LEU A 301 13.57 -12.13 5.89
C LEU A 301 14.04 -12.87 4.63
N GLU A 302 14.32 -12.15 3.56
CA GLU A 302 14.57 -12.75 2.24
C GLU A 302 15.66 -13.82 2.25
N THR A 303 16.79 -13.56 2.91
CA THR A 303 17.88 -14.54 3.01
C THR A 303 17.49 -15.81 3.77
N ILE A 304 16.58 -15.69 4.74
CA ILE A 304 16.04 -16.79 5.54
C ILE A 304 14.99 -17.56 4.73
N ARG A 305 14.15 -16.85 3.96
CA ARG A 305 13.17 -17.42 3.04
C ARG A 305 13.83 -18.24 1.95
N GLN A 306 14.85 -17.71 1.27
CA GLN A 306 15.60 -18.41 0.23
C GLN A 306 16.22 -19.71 0.74
N TYR A 307 16.81 -19.68 1.94
CA TYR A 307 17.34 -20.89 2.58
C TYR A 307 16.23 -21.92 2.87
N GLY A 308 15.07 -21.47 3.38
CA GLY A 308 13.89 -22.31 3.58
C GLY A 308 13.42 -22.97 2.28
N ARG A 309 13.41 -22.23 1.16
CA ARG A 309 13.03 -22.74 -0.17
C ARG A 309 13.99 -23.81 -0.68
N GLU A 310 15.30 -23.61 -0.50
CA GLU A 310 16.31 -24.63 -0.82
C GLU A 310 16.08 -25.92 0.00
N ARG A 311 15.73 -25.79 1.29
CA ARG A 311 15.42 -26.95 2.15
C ARG A 311 14.12 -27.64 1.74
N LEU A 312 13.08 -26.88 1.39
CA LEU A 312 11.81 -27.43 0.93
C LEU A 312 11.96 -28.19 -0.40
N ALA A 313 12.78 -27.67 -1.32
CA ALA A 313 13.10 -28.38 -2.55
C ALA A 313 13.85 -29.70 -2.27
N ALA A 314 14.76 -29.69 -1.29
CA ALA A 314 15.51 -30.87 -0.89
C ALA A 314 14.68 -31.92 -0.11
N SER A 315 13.58 -31.53 0.53
CA SER A 315 12.73 -32.47 1.28
C SER A 315 11.84 -33.34 0.40
N GLY A 316 11.64 -32.95 -0.87
CA GLY A 316 10.71 -33.61 -1.80
C GLY A 316 9.24 -33.25 -1.57
N GLU A 317 8.91 -32.41 -0.56
CA GLU A 317 7.54 -32.00 -0.26
C GLU A 317 7.08 -30.74 -1.01
N ALA A 318 8.00 -30.06 -1.71
CA ALA A 318 7.76 -28.75 -2.32
C ALA A 318 6.48 -28.67 -3.16
N GLU A 319 6.24 -29.65 -4.03
CA GLU A 319 5.06 -29.68 -4.90
C GLU A 319 3.76 -29.80 -4.09
N GLN A 320 3.75 -30.62 -3.02
CA GLN A 320 2.56 -30.78 -2.19
C GLN A 320 2.23 -29.50 -1.42
N VAL A 321 3.24 -28.84 -0.86
CA VAL A 321 3.08 -27.60 -0.08
C VAL A 321 2.65 -26.45 -0.99
N LEU A 322 3.24 -26.33 -2.18
CA LEU A 322 2.82 -25.34 -3.18
C LEU A 322 1.37 -25.56 -3.66
N ARG A 323 0.91 -26.81 -3.77
CA ARG A 323 -0.50 -27.10 -4.08
C ARG A 323 -1.44 -26.68 -2.95
N ARG A 324 -1.08 -26.94 -1.68
CA ARG A 324 -1.87 -26.46 -0.52
C ARG A 324 -1.92 -24.93 -0.47
N HIS A 325 -0.79 -24.27 -0.72
CA HIS A 325 -0.72 -22.81 -0.85
C HIS A 325 -1.67 -22.31 -1.94
N ARG A 326 -1.59 -22.89 -3.15
CA ARG A 326 -2.52 -22.57 -4.23
C ARG A 326 -3.97 -22.81 -3.82
N ASP A 327 -4.29 -23.95 -3.22
CA ASP A 327 -5.65 -24.31 -2.84
C ASP A 327 -6.23 -23.33 -1.81
N TYR A 328 -5.41 -22.92 -0.84
CA TYR A 328 -5.80 -21.89 0.14
C TYR A 328 -6.15 -20.56 -0.54
N TYR A 329 -5.28 -20.06 -1.40
CA TYR A 329 -5.52 -18.77 -2.08
C TYR A 329 -6.62 -18.83 -3.15
N ARG A 330 -6.84 -19.98 -3.79
CA ARG A 330 -8.02 -20.20 -4.64
C ARG A 330 -9.30 -20.15 -3.82
N ASN A 331 -9.32 -20.79 -2.65
CA ASN A 331 -10.49 -20.76 -1.77
C ASN A 331 -10.74 -19.35 -1.24
N LEU A 332 -9.68 -18.61 -0.88
CA LEU A 332 -9.76 -17.21 -0.47
C LEU A 332 -10.40 -16.34 -1.57
N ALA A 333 -9.95 -16.47 -2.82
CA ALA A 333 -10.51 -15.74 -3.95
C ALA A 333 -12.00 -16.09 -4.19
N SER A 334 -12.35 -17.38 -4.13
CA SER A 334 -13.73 -17.83 -4.29
C SER A 334 -14.64 -17.33 -3.16
N GLU A 335 -14.17 -17.36 -1.90
CA GLU A 335 -14.93 -16.85 -0.77
C GLU A 335 -15.11 -15.33 -0.87
N ALA A 336 -14.08 -14.61 -1.29
CA ALA A 336 -14.18 -13.18 -1.54
C ALA A 336 -15.27 -12.90 -2.58
N ARG A 337 -15.25 -13.58 -3.75
CA ARG A 337 -16.29 -13.43 -4.78
C ARG A 337 -17.71 -13.57 -4.21
N ASP A 338 -17.94 -14.57 -3.37
CA ASP A 338 -19.26 -14.85 -2.80
C ASP A 338 -19.66 -13.85 -1.69
N ARG A 339 -18.70 -13.15 -1.06
CA ARG A 339 -18.91 -12.18 0.02
C ARG A 339 -18.83 -10.73 -0.43
N LEU A 340 -18.31 -10.47 -1.63
CA LEU A 340 -18.13 -9.14 -2.18
C LEU A 340 -19.46 -8.48 -2.58
N PHE A 341 -20.57 -9.21 -2.65
CA PHE A 341 -21.90 -8.59 -2.75
C PHE A 341 -22.59 -8.62 -1.38
N GLY A 342 -22.10 -7.77 -0.47
CA GLY A 342 -22.56 -7.73 0.92
C GLY A 342 -21.82 -6.68 1.78
N PRO A 343 -22.06 -6.68 3.11
CA PRO A 343 -21.54 -5.63 4.01
C PRO A 343 -20.03 -5.72 4.28
N ASP A 344 -19.41 -6.89 4.04
CA ASP A 344 -17.99 -7.12 4.35
C ASP A 344 -17.03 -6.73 3.20
N GLN A 345 -17.50 -6.02 2.18
CA GLN A 345 -16.73 -5.65 0.98
C GLN A 345 -15.36 -5.06 1.27
N VAL A 346 -15.32 -3.99 2.08
CA VAL A 346 -14.08 -3.28 2.41
C VAL A 346 -13.09 -4.23 3.08
N ARG A 347 -13.57 -5.08 4.00
CA ARG A 347 -12.74 -6.08 4.68
C ARG A 347 -12.13 -7.09 3.70
N TRP A 348 -12.94 -7.60 2.77
CA TRP A 348 -12.48 -8.60 1.79
C TRP A 348 -11.52 -8.02 0.77
N LEU A 349 -11.80 -6.85 0.19
CA LEU A 349 -10.89 -6.19 -0.74
C LEU A 349 -9.56 -5.81 -0.07
N THR A 350 -9.62 -5.31 1.17
CA THR A 350 -8.40 -5.02 1.96
C THR A 350 -7.58 -6.29 2.20
N ARG A 351 -8.24 -7.42 2.48
CA ARG A 351 -7.57 -8.72 2.62
C ARG A 351 -6.92 -9.17 1.31
N LEU A 352 -7.62 -9.09 0.18
CA LEU A 352 -7.07 -9.47 -1.12
C LEU A 352 -5.86 -8.61 -1.52
N GLN A 353 -5.92 -7.30 -1.26
CA GLN A 353 -4.79 -6.40 -1.50
C GLN A 353 -3.56 -6.77 -0.67
N ARG A 354 -3.75 -7.10 0.61
CA ARG A 354 -2.66 -7.57 1.48
C ARG A 354 -2.07 -8.91 1.04
N GLU A 355 -2.93 -9.81 0.55
CA GLU A 355 -2.53 -11.13 0.07
C GLU A 355 -2.05 -11.12 -1.39
N HIS A 356 -1.94 -9.96 -2.04
CA HIS A 356 -1.70 -9.85 -3.47
C HIS A 356 -0.43 -10.60 -3.93
N ALA A 357 0.67 -10.48 -3.18
CA ALA A 357 1.91 -11.22 -3.48
C ALA A 357 1.71 -12.75 -3.45
N ASN A 358 0.91 -13.26 -2.51
CA ASN A 358 0.63 -14.68 -2.39
C ASN A 358 -0.39 -15.16 -3.45
N LEU A 359 -1.39 -14.34 -3.79
CA LEU A 359 -2.32 -14.59 -4.90
C LEU A 359 -1.56 -14.69 -6.23
N ARG A 360 -0.60 -13.79 -6.47
CA ARG A 360 0.28 -13.80 -7.64
C ARG A 360 1.13 -15.08 -7.70
N ALA A 361 1.72 -15.48 -6.57
CA ALA A 361 2.48 -16.73 -6.48
C ALA A 361 1.61 -17.96 -6.76
N ALA A 362 0.36 -17.98 -6.30
CA ALA A 362 -0.60 -19.05 -6.58
C ALA A 362 -1.01 -19.09 -8.07
N LEU A 363 -1.25 -17.94 -8.71
CA LEU A 363 -1.51 -17.84 -10.15
C LEU A 363 -0.32 -18.37 -10.97
N GLU A 364 0.90 -17.97 -10.60
CA GLU A 364 2.10 -18.44 -11.29
C GLU A 364 2.29 -19.95 -11.16
N PHE A 365 2.01 -20.53 -9.99
CA PHE A 365 1.99 -21.98 -9.81
C PHE A 365 1.02 -22.65 -10.80
N CYS A 366 -0.22 -22.14 -10.89
CA CYS A 366 -1.23 -22.70 -11.80
C CYS A 366 -0.80 -22.67 -13.27
N PHE A 367 -0.10 -21.64 -13.72
CA PHE A 367 0.28 -21.48 -15.12
C PHE A 367 1.68 -21.97 -15.48
N THR A 368 2.43 -22.49 -14.51
CA THR A 368 3.73 -23.16 -14.75
C THR A 368 3.65 -24.67 -14.58
N ARG A 369 2.58 -25.18 -13.96
CA ARG A 369 2.38 -26.62 -13.73
C ARG A 369 1.37 -27.20 -14.73
N PRO A 370 1.71 -28.32 -15.40
CA PRO A 370 0.77 -29.00 -16.27
C PRO A 370 -0.50 -29.42 -15.52
N GLY A 371 -1.67 -29.18 -16.13
CA GLY A 371 -2.96 -29.57 -15.58
C GLY A 371 -3.60 -28.59 -14.58
N GLU A 372 -2.93 -27.50 -14.23
CA GLU A 372 -3.43 -26.54 -13.22
C GLU A 372 -4.04 -25.26 -13.84
N ALA A 373 -4.00 -25.11 -15.17
CA ALA A 373 -4.43 -23.92 -15.89
C ALA A 373 -5.91 -23.54 -15.63
N ALA A 374 -6.81 -24.53 -15.58
CA ALA A 374 -8.24 -24.30 -15.33
C ALA A 374 -8.49 -23.69 -13.93
N ALA A 375 -7.71 -24.12 -12.92
CA ALA A 375 -7.78 -23.54 -11.58
C ALA A 375 -7.21 -22.12 -11.55
N GLY A 376 -6.15 -21.86 -12.33
CA GLY A 376 -5.60 -20.51 -12.52
C GLY A 376 -6.61 -19.57 -13.17
N LEU A 377 -7.28 -20.01 -14.23
CA LEU A 377 -8.31 -19.23 -14.93
C LEU A 377 -9.51 -18.91 -14.02
N ALA A 378 -10.00 -19.89 -13.26
CA ALA A 378 -11.06 -19.69 -12.28
C ALA A 378 -10.68 -18.65 -11.23
N MET A 379 -9.47 -18.77 -10.65
CA MET A 379 -8.97 -17.83 -9.65
C MET A 379 -8.79 -16.42 -10.22
N ALA A 380 -8.25 -16.28 -11.44
CA ALA A 380 -8.12 -14.98 -12.10
C ALA A 380 -9.47 -14.32 -12.35
N ALA A 381 -10.50 -15.10 -12.72
CA ALA A 381 -11.86 -14.59 -12.90
C ALA A 381 -12.54 -14.21 -11.58
N ASP A 382 -12.33 -14.98 -10.51
CA ASP A 382 -12.90 -14.70 -9.18
C ASP A 382 -12.31 -13.42 -8.55
N LEU A 383 -11.10 -13.00 -8.98
CA LEU A 383 -10.41 -11.79 -8.53
C LEU A 383 -10.81 -10.51 -9.32
N LEU A 384 -11.85 -10.55 -10.16
CA LEU A 384 -12.26 -9.42 -11.02
C LEU A 384 -12.35 -8.07 -10.29
N TYR A 385 -13.05 -8.02 -9.16
CA TYR A 385 -13.19 -6.77 -8.40
C TYR A 385 -11.88 -6.30 -7.80
N HIS A 386 -11.01 -7.22 -7.36
CA HIS A 386 -9.66 -6.90 -6.87
C HIS A 386 -8.81 -6.25 -7.97
N TRP A 387 -8.91 -6.73 -9.21
CA TRP A 387 -8.22 -6.12 -10.36
C TRP A 387 -8.67 -4.68 -10.63
N ILE A 388 -9.96 -4.39 -10.42
CA ILE A 388 -10.56 -3.08 -10.68
C ILE A 388 -10.25 -2.11 -9.53
N THR A 389 -10.58 -2.47 -8.29
CA THR A 389 -10.49 -1.55 -7.15
C THR A 389 -9.06 -1.26 -6.74
N SER A 390 -8.16 -2.23 -6.87
CA SER A 390 -6.75 -2.07 -6.49
C SER A 390 -5.83 -1.67 -7.66
N SER A 391 -6.41 -1.23 -8.78
CA SER A 391 -5.68 -0.72 -9.96
C SER A 391 -4.73 -1.72 -10.63
N TYR A 392 -5.02 -3.02 -10.55
CA TYR A 392 -4.25 -4.09 -11.18
C TYR A 392 -4.85 -4.56 -12.51
N LEU A 393 -5.58 -3.72 -13.24
CA LEU A 393 -6.31 -4.10 -14.46
C LEU A 393 -5.43 -4.81 -15.49
N ALA A 394 -4.27 -4.23 -15.82
CA ALA A 394 -3.36 -4.81 -16.80
C ALA A 394 -2.80 -6.17 -16.34
N GLU A 395 -2.62 -6.36 -15.03
CA GLU A 395 -2.22 -7.65 -14.49
C GLU A 395 -3.36 -8.67 -14.55
N GLY A 396 -4.58 -8.27 -14.18
CA GLY A 396 -5.78 -9.09 -14.31
C GLY A 396 -5.94 -9.61 -15.73
N ARG A 397 -5.86 -8.72 -16.73
CA ARG A 397 -5.90 -9.09 -18.16
C ARG A 397 -4.80 -10.10 -18.51
N ARG A 398 -3.54 -9.84 -18.13
CA ARG A 398 -2.43 -10.79 -18.41
C ARG A 398 -2.70 -12.19 -17.86
N TRP A 399 -3.26 -12.31 -16.65
CA TRP A 399 -3.58 -13.60 -16.06
C TRP A 399 -4.76 -14.29 -16.75
N LEU A 400 -5.80 -13.51 -17.08
CA LEU A 400 -6.98 -14.00 -17.82
C LEU A 400 -6.58 -14.45 -19.24
N ASP A 401 -5.83 -13.63 -19.99
CA ASP A 401 -5.27 -13.97 -21.31
C ASP A 401 -4.46 -15.27 -21.27
N ARG A 402 -3.54 -15.39 -20.31
CA ARG A 402 -2.71 -16.59 -20.13
C ARG A 402 -3.57 -17.83 -19.85
N GLY A 403 -4.60 -17.69 -19.02
CA GLY A 403 -5.52 -18.78 -18.71
C GLY A 403 -6.44 -19.15 -19.88
N LEU A 404 -6.97 -18.16 -20.60
CA LEU A 404 -7.81 -18.35 -21.78
C LEU A 404 -7.02 -18.98 -22.94
N ALA A 405 -5.73 -18.70 -23.07
CA ALA A 405 -4.86 -19.36 -24.04
C ALA A 405 -4.54 -20.83 -23.64
N ALA A 406 -4.43 -21.10 -22.34
CA ALA A 406 -4.05 -22.42 -21.82
C ALA A 406 -5.23 -23.39 -21.67
N ASP A 407 -6.43 -22.90 -21.33
CA ASP A 407 -7.65 -23.69 -21.16
C ASP A 407 -8.69 -23.38 -22.25
N THR A 408 -8.70 -24.20 -23.30
CA THR A 408 -9.59 -24.03 -24.47
C THR A 408 -10.96 -24.72 -24.30
N GLY A 409 -11.22 -25.30 -23.13
CA GLY A 409 -12.49 -25.97 -22.83
C GLY A 409 -13.68 -25.01 -22.84
N ARG A 410 -14.78 -25.40 -23.48
CA ARG A 410 -16.05 -24.64 -23.48
C ARG A 410 -16.79 -24.86 -22.17
N THR A 411 -16.32 -24.21 -21.11
CA THR A 411 -16.83 -24.34 -19.74
C THR A 411 -17.44 -23.04 -19.24
N GLU A 412 -18.26 -23.11 -18.18
CA GLU A 412 -18.78 -21.92 -17.49
C GLU A 412 -17.64 -21.01 -16.98
N VAL A 413 -16.53 -21.59 -16.50
CA VAL A 413 -15.35 -20.83 -16.05
C VAL A 413 -14.75 -20.02 -17.20
N ARG A 414 -14.62 -20.61 -18.39
CA ARG A 414 -14.13 -19.91 -19.57
C ARG A 414 -15.07 -18.78 -19.98
N ALA A 415 -16.38 -19.04 -20.04
CA ALA A 415 -17.35 -18.00 -20.37
C ALA A 415 -17.30 -16.84 -19.36
N ARG A 416 -17.14 -17.16 -18.08
CA ARG A 416 -16.95 -16.19 -17.00
C ARG A 416 -15.69 -15.35 -17.17
N ALA A 417 -14.56 -16.00 -17.39
CA ALA A 417 -13.30 -15.32 -17.61
C ALA A 417 -13.34 -14.40 -18.84
N LEU A 418 -14.00 -14.81 -19.93
CA LEU A 418 -14.16 -13.99 -21.14
C LEU A 418 -14.96 -12.72 -20.87
N TRP A 419 -16.12 -12.79 -20.20
CA TRP A 419 -16.88 -11.57 -19.91
C TRP A 419 -16.18 -10.71 -18.85
N ALA A 420 -15.47 -11.32 -17.89
CA ALA A 420 -14.71 -10.59 -16.89
C ALA A 420 -13.56 -9.79 -17.53
N ASP A 421 -12.79 -10.44 -18.41
CA ASP A 421 -11.70 -9.78 -19.15
C ASP A 421 -12.23 -8.73 -20.13
N SER A 422 -13.40 -8.95 -20.74
CA SER A 422 -14.06 -7.95 -21.58
C SER A 422 -14.38 -6.66 -20.83
N TRP A 423 -14.75 -6.76 -19.54
CA TRP A 423 -15.00 -5.57 -18.73
C TRP A 423 -13.69 -4.81 -18.46
N LEU A 424 -12.61 -5.52 -18.10
CA LEU A 424 -11.29 -4.91 -17.97
C LEU A 424 -10.89 -4.20 -19.27
N ALA A 425 -11.04 -4.87 -20.42
CA ALA A 425 -10.76 -4.30 -21.74
C ALA A 425 -11.60 -3.05 -22.04
N ILE A 426 -12.90 -3.03 -21.69
CA ILE A 426 -13.76 -1.85 -21.84
C ILE A 426 -13.24 -0.67 -21.00
N ILE A 427 -12.82 -0.91 -19.76
CA ILE A 427 -12.23 0.13 -18.90
C ILE A 427 -10.97 0.71 -19.55
N GLN A 428 -10.13 -0.14 -20.15
CA GLN A 428 -8.93 0.28 -20.89
C GLN A 428 -9.21 0.81 -22.31
N ALA A 429 -10.48 0.97 -22.70
CA ALA A 429 -10.94 1.40 -24.02
C ALA A 429 -10.55 0.47 -25.20
N ASP A 430 -10.24 -0.80 -24.93
CA ASP A 430 -9.96 -1.85 -25.91
C ASP A 430 -11.26 -2.57 -26.31
N VAL A 431 -12.17 -1.82 -26.95
CA VAL A 431 -13.52 -2.28 -27.30
C VAL A 431 -13.54 -3.39 -28.35
N ASP A 432 -12.50 -3.50 -29.18
CA ASP A 432 -12.42 -4.54 -30.21
C ASP A 432 -12.10 -5.91 -29.58
N ALA A 433 -11.12 -5.97 -28.66
CA ALA A 433 -10.85 -7.18 -27.88
C ALA A 433 -12.06 -7.56 -27.02
N ALA A 434 -12.69 -6.57 -26.36
CA ALA A 434 -13.90 -6.80 -25.58
C ALA A 434 -15.03 -7.41 -26.43
N THR A 435 -15.26 -6.90 -27.64
CA THR A 435 -16.29 -7.43 -28.55
C THR A 435 -16.04 -8.89 -28.90
N ALA A 436 -14.79 -9.26 -29.24
CA ALA A 436 -14.44 -10.63 -29.59
C ALA A 436 -14.64 -11.60 -28.42
N MET A 437 -14.22 -11.21 -27.21
CA MET A 437 -14.40 -12.03 -26.01
C MET A 437 -15.86 -12.23 -25.64
N LEU A 438 -16.69 -11.18 -25.78
CA LEU A 438 -18.12 -11.27 -25.52
C LEU A 438 -18.83 -12.20 -26.50
N GLN A 439 -18.47 -12.19 -27.78
CA GLN A 439 -19.02 -13.12 -28.77
C GLN A 439 -18.71 -14.59 -28.43
N GLU A 440 -17.49 -14.88 -27.97
CA GLU A 440 -17.14 -16.23 -27.54
C GLU A 440 -17.87 -16.63 -26.25
N SER A 441 -17.96 -15.71 -25.28
CA SER A 441 -18.69 -15.92 -24.02
C SER A 441 -20.18 -16.18 -24.28
N GLU A 442 -20.79 -15.42 -25.19
CA GLU A 442 -22.18 -15.60 -25.63
C GLU A 442 -22.40 -16.99 -26.21
N ALA A 443 -21.56 -17.41 -27.15
CA ALA A 443 -21.68 -18.73 -27.79
C ALA A 443 -21.55 -19.88 -26.78
N ILE A 444 -20.69 -19.75 -25.76
CA ILE A 444 -20.58 -20.76 -24.68
C ILE A 444 -21.82 -20.70 -23.78
N GLY A 445 -22.29 -19.49 -23.44
CA GLY A 445 -23.48 -19.29 -22.62
C GLY A 445 -24.75 -19.86 -23.25
N GLU A 446 -24.94 -19.69 -24.56
CA GLU A 446 -26.06 -20.26 -25.31
C GLU A 446 -26.00 -21.79 -25.37
N GLU A 447 -24.82 -22.35 -25.63
CA GLU A 447 -24.63 -23.80 -25.71
C GLU A 447 -24.91 -24.50 -24.37
N LEU A 448 -24.47 -23.89 -23.27
CA LEU A 448 -24.58 -24.45 -21.92
C LEU A 448 -25.86 -24.01 -21.18
N GLY A 449 -26.65 -23.09 -21.73
CA GLY A 449 -27.87 -22.56 -21.10
C GLY A 449 -27.61 -21.69 -19.86
N LEU A 450 -26.53 -20.90 -19.87
CA LEU A 450 -26.07 -20.12 -18.73
C LEU A 450 -26.68 -18.69 -18.73
N GLU A 451 -27.89 -18.54 -18.18
CA GLU A 451 -28.62 -17.26 -18.21
C GLU A 451 -27.89 -16.10 -17.52
N SER A 452 -27.19 -16.33 -16.39
CA SER A 452 -26.41 -15.28 -15.73
C SER A 452 -25.24 -14.81 -16.61
N VAL A 453 -24.54 -15.74 -17.29
CA VAL A 453 -23.48 -15.40 -18.26
C VAL A 453 -24.02 -14.57 -19.42
N LEU A 454 -25.15 -14.96 -20.00
CA LEU A 454 -25.80 -14.19 -21.07
C LEU A 454 -26.28 -12.82 -20.60
N GLY A 455 -26.66 -12.69 -19.33
CA GLY A 455 -26.93 -11.41 -18.68
C GLY A 455 -25.70 -10.51 -18.67
N TYR A 456 -24.57 -11.00 -18.17
CA TYR A 456 -23.31 -10.24 -18.14
C TYR A 456 -22.84 -9.85 -19.54
N VAL A 457 -22.91 -10.78 -20.50
CA VAL A 457 -22.61 -10.51 -21.91
C VAL A 457 -23.44 -9.34 -22.43
N ALA A 458 -24.76 -9.36 -22.19
CA ALA A 458 -25.65 -8.30 -22.63
C ALA A 458 -25.33 -6.96 -21.95
N VAL A 459 -24.97 -6.93 -20.67
CA VAL A 459 -24.52 -5.69 -20.01
C VAL A 459 -23.29 -5.12 -20.70
N TYR A 460 -22.23 -5.90 -20.87
CA TYR A 460 -20.97 -5.37 -21.42
C TYR A 460 -21.09 -5.03 -22.91
N ALA A 461 -21.87 -5.78 -23.68
CA ALA A 461 -22.22 -5.41 -25.05
C ALA A 461 -23.00 -4.07 -25.09
N GLY A 462 -23.89 -3.85 -24.12
CA GLY A 462 -24.58 -2.57 -23.93
C GLY A 462 -23.62 -1.41 -23.64
N MET A 463 -22.55 -1.65 -22.86
CA MET A 463 -21.52 -0.63 -22.61
C MET A 463 -20.77 -0.26 -23.89
N ILE A 464 -20.43 -1.24 -24.73
CA ILE A 464 -19.82 -1.01 -26.04
C ILE A 464 -20.79 -0.22 -26.96
N ALA A 465 -22.09 -0.55 -26.94
CA ALA A 465 -23.10 0.21 -27.69
C ALA A 465 -23.20 1.67 -27.21
N MET A 466 -23.18 1.92 -25.89
CA MET A 466 -23.11 3.29 -25.33
C MET A 466 -21.85 4.02 -25.79
N TRP A 467 -20.69 3.35 -25.80
CA TRP A 467 -19.44 3.93 -26.28
C TRP A 467 -19.53 4.34 -27.77
N ARG A 468 -20.17 3.50 -28.59
CA ARG A 468 -20.49 3.79 -30.01
C ARG A 468 -21.62 4.81 -30.20
N ARG A 469 -22.21 5.31 -29.11
CA ARG A 469 -23.38 6.21 -29.07
C ARG A 469 -24.67 5.62 -29.67
N ASP A 470 -24.78 4.29 -29.71
CA ASP A 470 -26.03 3.58 -30.03
C ASP A 470 -26.83 3.32 -28.73
N VAL A 471 -27.45 4.39 -28.24
CA VAL A 471 -28.17 4.39 -26.96
C VAL A 471 -29.38 3.46 -26.99
N THR A 472 -30.07 3.36 -28.13
CA THR A 472 -31.25 2.49 -28.29
C THR A 472 -30.86 1.02 -28.22
N ALA A 473 -29.79 0.61 -28.91
CA ALA A 473 -29.29 -0.77 -28.80
C ALA A 473 -28.80 -1.05 -27.37
N ALA A 474 -28.11 -0.10 -26.74
CA ALA A 474 -27.65 -0.26 -25.37
C ALA A 474 -28.81 -0.49 -24.38
N ILE A 475 -29.88 0.31 -24.45
CA ILE A 475 -31.06 0.14 -23.58
C ILE A 475 -31.67 -1.25 -23.76
N ALA A 476 -31.87 -1.71 -25.00
CA ALA A 476 -32.43 -3.03 -25.26
C ALA A 476 -31.56 -4.16 -24.67
N LEU A 477 -30.24 -4.03 -24.77
CA LEU A 477 -29.28 -4.97 -24.19
C LEU A 477 -29.33 -4.96 -22.65
N TYR A 478 -29.37 -3.78 -22.03
CA TYR A 478 -29.46 -3.68 -20.57
C TYR A 478 -30.80 -4.17 -20.01
N GLU A 479 -31.92 -3.93 -20.69
CA GLU A 479 -33.23 -4.46 -20.31
C GLU A 479 -33.26 -5.99 -20.38
N ALA A 480 -32.68 -6.55 -21.44
CA ALA A 480 -32.54 -8.00 -21.58
C ALA A 480 -31.63 -8.59 -20.50
N ALA A 481 -30.53 -7.91 -20.16
CA ALA A 481 -29.65 -8.31 -19.06
C ALA A 481 -30.39 -8.30 -17.71
N ALA A 482 -31.10 -7.22 -17.39
CA ALA A 482 -31.86 -7.11 -16.15
C ALA A 482 -32.94 -8.20 -16.03
N ALA A 483 -33.60 -8.56 -17.14
CA ALA A 483 -34.56 -9.67 -17.17
C ALA A 483 -33.89 -11.02 -16.88
N ARG A 484 -32.73 -11.30 -17.50
CA ARG A 484 -31.97 -12.54 -17.27
C ARG A 484 -31.46 -12.67 -15.84
N HIS A 485 -30.85 -11.61 -15.29
CA HIS A 485 -30.35 -11.64 -13.92
C HIS A 485 -31.49 -11.76 -12.89
N ARG A 486 -32.66 -11.15 -13.12
CA ARG A 486 -33.85 -11.39 -12.28
C ARG A 486 -34.30 -12.85 -12.35
N ALA A 487 -34.35 -13.45 -13.53
CA ALA A 487 -34.76 -14.85 -13.70
C ALA A 487 -33.76 -15.83 -13.07
N ALA A 488 -32.46 -15.50 -13.12
CA ALA A 488 -31.38 -16.29 -12.53
C ALA A 488 -31.22 -16.10 -11.02
N GLY A 489 -31.86 -15.08 -10.42
CA GLY A 489 -31.67 -14.73 -9.01
C GLY A 489 -30.28 -14.18 -8.71
N ASP A 490 -29.70 -13.44 -9.67
CA ASP A 490 -28.35 -12.88 -9.61
C ASP A 490 -28.42 -11.37 -9.29
N PRO A 491 -28.28 -10.97 -8.01
CA PRO A 491 -28.44 -9.58 -7.62
C PRO A 491 -27.27 -8.69 -8.08
N VAL A 492 -26.08 -9.28 -8.29
CA VAL A 492 -24.89 -8.57 -8.76
C VAL A 492 -25.11 -8.06 -10.18
N GLY A 493 -25.45 -8.98 -11.09
CA GLY A 493 -25.72 -8.64 -12.49
C GLY A 493 -26.94 -7.73 -12.63
N LEU A 494 -27.96 -7.90 -11.78
CA LEU A 494 -29.12 -7.00 -11.75
C LEU A 494 -28.73 -5.56 -11.37
N ALA A 495 -27.99 -5.38 -10.28
CA ALA A 495 -27.54 -4.05 -9.86
C ALA A 495 -26.72 -3.37 -10.96
N LEU A 496 -25.79 -4.10 -11.58
CA LEU A 496 -24.99 -3.60 -12.69
C LEU A 496 -25.88 -3.15 -13.88
N ALA A 497 -26.85 -3.97 -14.30
CA ALA A 497 -27.76 -3.62 -15.39
C ALA A 497 -28.62 -2.37 -15.07
N LEU A 498 -29.12 -2.25 -13.83
CA LEU A 498 -29.94 -1.11 -13.38
C LEU A 498 -29.16 0.20 -13.38
N ILE A 499 -27.90 0.19 -12.93
CA ILE A 499 -27.01 1.36 -13.00
C ILE A 499 -26.85 1.82 -14.45
N ARG A 500 -26.64 0.87 -15.38
CA ARG A 500 -26.47 1.20 -16.79
C ARG A 500 -27.77 1.67 -17.46
N LEU A 501 -28.93 1.12 -17.08
CA LEU A 501 -30.24 1.61 -17.51
C LEU A 501 -30.50 3.04 -17.05
N SER A 502 -30.20 3.36 -15.78
CA SER A 502 -30.36 4.70 -15.23
C SER A 502 -29.57 5.74 -16.05
N LEU A 503 -28.29 5.45 -16.33
CA LEU A 503 -27.44 6.31 -17.17
C LEU A 503 -27.94 6.42 -18.62
N ALA A 504 -28.32 5.30 -19.24
CA ALA A 504 -28.75 5.28 -20.64
C ALA A 504 -30.07 6.04 -20.85
N TYR A 505 -31.03 5.88 -19.94
CA TYR A 505 -32.29 6.63 -19.98
C TYR A 505 -32.11 8.11 -19.64
N SER A 506 -31.20 8.45 -18.72
CA SER A 506 -30.82 9.85 -18.48
C SER A 506 -30.27 10.47 -19.77
N PHE A 507 -29.38 9.76 -20.46
CA PHE A 507 -28.83 10.24 -21.73
C PHE A 507 -29.88 10.40 -22.83
N LEU A 508 -30.85 9.47 -22.92
CA LEU A 508 -32.00 9.56 -23.83
C LEU A 508 -32.96 10.71 -23.48
N GLY A 509 -32.92 11.21 -22.24
CA GLY A 509 -33.82 12.24 -21.71
C GLY A 509 -35.14 11.70 -21.14
N ASP A 510 -35.25 10.40 -20.90
CA ASP A 510 -36.38 9.80 -20.17
C ASP A 510 -36.07 9.76 -18.67
N SER A 511 -36.23 10.91 -18.03
CA SER A 511 -35.95 11.14 -16.62
C SER A 511 -36.73 10.23 -15.68
N ALA A 512 -37.98 9.93 -16.02
CA ALA A 512 -38.84 9.10 -15.17
C ALA A 512 -38.27 7.67 -15.05
N ARG A 513 -37.87 7.07 -16.18
CA ARG A 513 -37.23 5.74 -16.16
C ARG A 513 -35.83 5.78 -15.56
N ALA A 514 -35.06 6.81 -15.86
CA ALA A 514 -33.71 6.98 -15.30
C ALA A 514 -33.73 6.99 -13.76
N ILE A 515 -34.67 7.74 -13.17
CA ILE A 515 -34.88 7.78 -11.72
C ILE A 515 -35.35 6.43 -11.19
N ALA A 516 -36.36 5.83 -11.82
CA ALA A 516 -36.92 4.56 -11.37
C ALA A 516 -35.87 3.43 -11.32
N PHE A 517 -35.03 3.30 -12.35
CA PHE A 517 -33.96 2.29 -12.36
C PHE A 517 -32.83 2.61 -11.37
N GLY A 518 -32.51 3.88 -11.16
CA GLY A 518 -31.53 4.29 -10.15
C GLY A 518 -32.00 3.96 -8.73
N GLU A 519 -33.26 4.25 -8.40
CA GLU A 519 -33.88 3.94 -7.11
C GLU A 519 -34.02 2.42 -6.90
N GLU A 520 -34.41 1.66 -7.94
CA GLU A 520 -34.43 0.20 -7.88
C GLU A 520 -33.02 -0.37 -7.63
N GLY A 521 -32.00 0.15 -8.33
CA GLY A 521 -30.61 -0.28 -8.15
C GLY A 521 -30.10 -0.06 -6.73
N ILE A 522 -30.38 1.11 -6.14
CA ILE A 522 -30.06 1.40 -4.74
C ILE A 522 -30.78 0.43 -3.80
N ALA A 523 -32.08 0.19 -4.00
CA ALA A 523 -32.86 -0.72 -3.17
C ALA A 523 -32.36 -2.17 -3.22
N VAL A 524 -31.94 -2.65 -4.41
CA VAL A 524 -31.30 -3.96 -4.55
C VAL A 524 -30.03 -4.01 -3.70
N CYS A 525 -29.14 -3.03 -3.81
CA CYS A 525 -27.88 -3.04 -3.06
C CYS A 525 -28.11 -2.96 -1.53
N GLU A 526 -29.05 -2.12 -1.08
CA GLU A 526 -29.42 -1.97 0.34
C GLU A 526 -29.98 -3.26 0.95
N THR A 527 -30.73 -4.05 0.16
CA THR A 527 -31.25 -5.35 0.60
C THR A 527 -30.14 -6.32 1.00
N TYR A 528 -28.98 -6.24 0.33
CA TYR A 528 -27.82 -7.11 0.60
C TYR A 528 -26.75 -6.43 1.45
N GLY A 529 -26.89 -5.15 1.81
CA GLY A 529 -25.86 -4.37 2.49
C GLY A 529 -24.61 -4.14 1.64
N GLU A 530 -24.77 -4.18 0.32
CA GLU A 530 -23.73 -3.96 -0.69
C GLU A 530 -23.49 -2.45 -0.84
N GLY A 531 -22.23 -2.01 -0.81
CA GLY A 531 -21.89 -0.59 -0.84
C GLY A 531 -21.34 -0.08 -2.18
N TRP A 532 -20.61 -0.91 -2.92
CA TRP A 532 -19.89 -0.48 -4.12
C TRP A 532 -20.81 -0.19 -5.30
N HIS A 533 -21.68 -1.13 -5.69
CA HIS A 533 -22.71 -0.89 -6.70
C HIS A 533 -23.71 0.17 -6.23
N ARG A 534 -24.03 0.22 -4.92
CA ARG A 534 -24.83 1.32 -4.35
C ARG A 534 -24.21 2.69 -4.63
N ALA A 535 -22.89 2.83 -4.47
CA ALA A 535 -22.18 4.07 -4.76
C ALA A 535 -22.30 4.46 -6.25
N TYR A 536 -22.16 3.51 -7.18
CA TYR A 536 -22.36 3.77 -8.62
C TYR A 536 -23.83 4.05 -8.99
N ALA A 537 -24.79 3.43 -8.31
CA ALA A 537 -26.22 3.72 -8.49
C ALA A 537 -26.59 5.12 -7.99
N MET A 538 -26.05 5.53 -6.84
CA MET A 538 -26.19 6.89 -6.32
C MET A 538 -25.57 7.93 -7.25
N MET A 539 -24.42 7.64 -7.84
CA MET A 539 -23.78 8.50 -8.84
C MET A 539 -24.64 8.62 -10.11
N ALA A 540 -25.12 7.50 -10.66
CA ALA A 540 -25.98 7.50 -11.84
C ALA A 540 -27.28 8.29 -11.63
N LEU A 541 -27.93 8.08 -10.48
CA LEU A 541 -29.13 8.81 -10.10
C LEU A 541 -28.84 10.28 -9.78
N GLY A 542 -27.71 10.57 -9.13
CA GLY A 542 -27.24 11.93 -8.82
C GLY A 542 -27.11 12.80 -10.06
N ILE A 543 -26.54 12.26 -11.14
CA ILE A 543 -26.47 12.92 -12.45
C ILE A 543 -27.87 13.29 -12.96
N GLU A 544 -28.84 12.38 -12.91
CA GLU A 544 -30.19 12.67 -13.40
C GLU A 544 -30.90 13.70 -12.51
N ILE A 545 -30.78 13.61 -11.19
CA ILE A 545 -31.37 14.57 -10.26
C ILE A 545 -30.78 15.97 -10.45
N TRP A 546 -29.48 16.08 -10.73
CA TRP A 546 -28.84 17.34 -11.11
C TRP A 546 -29.43 17.90 -12.41
N ARG A 547 -29.64 17.06 -13.43
CA ARG A 547 -30.25 17.47 -14.71
C ARG A 547 -31.69 17.95 -14.57
N GLN A 548 -32.42 17.44 -13.57
CA GLN A 548 -33.76 17.96 -13.21
C GLN A 548 -33.72 19.28 -12.43
N GLY A 549 -32.53 19.78 -12.07
CA GLY A 549 -32.33 21.06 -11.39
C GLY A 549 -32.30 20.97 -9.86
N ASP A 550 -32.34 19.77 -9.27
CA ASP A 550 -32.19 19.59 -7.81
C ASP A 550 -30.72 19.36 -7.45
N ALA A 551 -29.92 20.43 -7.58
CA ALA A 551 -28.49 20.42 -7.30
C ALA A 551 -28.16 19.98 -5.87
N ARG A 552 -29.01 20.31 -4.88
CA ARG A 552 -28.78 19.97 -3.48
C ARG A 552 -28.90 18.47 -3.24
N ARG A 553 -29.97 17.83 -3.74
CA ARG A 553 -30.15 16.38 -3.60
C ARG A 553 -29.06 15.64 -4.36
N ALA A 554 -28.72 16.08 -5.57
CA ALA A 554 -27.64 15.50 -6.35
C ALA A 554 -26.29 15.57 -5.61
N ALA A 555 -25.92 16.74 -5.07
CA ALA A 555 -24.67 16.89 -4.31
C ALA A 555 -24.59 15.97 -3.09
N ALA A 556 -25.71 15.82 -2.35
CA ALA A 556 -25.76 14.93 -1.19
C ALA A 556 -25.50 13.46 -1.59
N MET A 557 -26.10 13.01 -2.70
CA MET A 557 -25.92 11.66 -3.23
C MET A 557 -24.49 11.41 -3.73
N GLU A 558 -23.91 12.37 -4.46
CA GLU A 558 -22.52 12.28 -4.93
C GLU A 558 -21.52 12.27 -3.77
N GLN A 559 -21.76 13.07 -2.72
CA GLN A 559 -20.93 13.07 -1.51
C GLN A 559 -21.04 11.76 -0.74
N GLU A 560 -22.23 11.15 -0.66
CA GLU A 560 -22.39 9.83 -0.03
C GLU A 560 -21.65 8.73 -0.82
N SER A 561 -21.79 8.73 -2.14
CA SER A 561 -21.04 7.87 -3.05
C SER A 561 -19.52 8.04 -2.89
N LEU A 562 -19.05 9.29 -2.85
CA LEU A 562 -17.63 9.63 -2.67
C LEU A 562 -17.06 9.14 -1.33
N ARG A 563 -17.83 9.20 -0.23
CA ARG A 563 -17.38 8.66 1.07
C ARG A 563 -17.15 7.16 1.01
N PHE A 564 -18.02 6.43 0.31
CA PHE A 564 -17.83 4.99 0.13
C PHE A 564 -16.64 4.68 -0.77
N ASN A 565 -16.54 5.36 -1.93
CA ASN A 565 -15.43 5.16 -2.86
C ASN A 565 -14.07 5.53 -2.23
N ARG A 566 -14.03 6.54 -1.34
CA ARG A 566 -12.85 6.86 -0.50
C ARG A 566 -12.46 5.71 0.42
N SER A 567 -13.42 4.96 0.97
CA SER A 567 -13.13 3.83 1.88
C SER A 567 -12.55 2.60 1.18
N LEU A 568 -12.86 2.43 -0.12
CA LEU A 568 -12.31 1.39 -0.98
C LEU A 568 -11.13 1.85 -1.83
N ASP A 569 -10.82 3.14 -1.78
CA ASP A 569 -9.84 3.78 -2.66
C ASP A 569 -10.12 3.55 -4.17
N ASP A 570 -11.41 3.48 -4.55
CA ASP A 570 -11.85 3.28 -5.93
C ASP A 570 -11.64 4.55 -6.76
N ALA A 571 -10.54 4.56 -7.51
CA ALA A 571 -10.14 5.71 -8.32
C ALA A 571 -11.15 6.09 -9.41
N LEU A 572 -11.82 5.11 -10.02
CA LEU A 572 -12.83 5.35 -11.05
C LEU A 572 -14.06 6.03 -10.45
N GLY A 573 -14.56 5.49 -9.34
CA GLY A 573 -15.68 6.05 -8.60
C GLY A 573 -15.38 7.46 -8.10
N ILE A 574 -14.21 7.65 -7.47
CA ILE A 574 -13.74 8.96 -7.00
C ILE A 574 -13.69 9.98 -8.14
N GLY A 575 -13.06 9.63 -9.28
CA GLY A 575 -12.95 10.52 -10.43
C GLY A 575 -14.31 10.98 -10.93
N MET A 576 -15.26 10.06 -11.05
CA MET A 576 -16.63 10.39 -11.48
C MET A 576 -17.39 11.24 -10.46
N ASN A 577 -17.31 10.94 -9.16
CA ASN A 577 -17.98 11.78 -8.15
C ASN A 577 -17.42 13.21 -8.16
N LEU A 578 -16.10 13.38 -8.32
CA LEU A 578 -15.48 14.70 -8.40
C LEU A 578 -15.91 15.47 -9.66
N GLU A 579 -16.06 14.80 -10.80
CA GLU A 579 -16.62 15.38 -12.04
C GLU A 579 -18.04 15.90 -11.81
N VAL A 580 -18.93 15.06 -11.30
CA VAL A 580 -20.33 15.44 -11.09
C VAL A 580 -20.44 16.58 -10.07
N LEU A 581 -19.66 16.55 -8.99
CA LEU A 581 -19.59 17.66 -8.03
C LEU A 581 -19.04 18.96 -8.64
N ALA A 582 -18.19 18.88 -9.66
CA ALA A 582 -17.73 20.05 -10.42
C ALA A 582 -18.86 20.60 -11.31
N TRP A 583 -19.61 19.72 -11.99
CA TRP A 583 -20.75 20.12 -12.84
C TRP A 583 -21.86 20.75 -12.00
N ILE A 584 -22.17 20.19 -10.83
CA ILE A 584 -23.11 20.76 -9.87
C ILE A 584 -22.65 22.16 -9.43
N ALA A 585 -21.37 22.31 -9.04
CA ALA A 585 -20.83 23.61 -8.63
C ALA A 585 -20.87 24.65 -9.75
N ALA A 586 -20.60 24.28 -11.00
CA ALA A 586 -20.73 25.18 -12.14
C ALA A 586 -22.20 25.53 -12.44
N GLY A 587 -23.13 24.59 -12.23
CA GLY A 587 -24.57 24.80 -12.31
C GLY A 587 -25.11 25.79 -11.27
N GLU A 588 -24.55 25.77 -10.06
CA GLU A 588 -24.86 26.71 -8.97
C GLU A 588 -24.02 28.00 -8.99
N GLU A 589 -23.30 28.27 -10.09
CA GLU A 589 -22.44 29.44 -10.27
C GLU A 589 -21.28 29.57 -9.26
N GLN A 590 -20.92 28.47 -8.60
CA GLN A 590 -19.77 28.36 -7.71
C GLN A 590 -18.48 28.12 -8.52
N PHE A 591 -18.19 28.99 -9.49
CA PHE A 591 -17.16 28.75 -10.51
C PHE A 591 -15.75 28.53 -9.95
N THR A 592 -15.36 29.20 -8.86
CA THR A 592 -14.06 28.95 -8.21
C THR A 592 -13.96 27.53 -7.65
N ARG A 593 -15.05 27.01 -7.09
CA ARG A 593 -15.14 25.63 -6.57
C ARG A 593 -15.09 24.64 -7.73
N ALA A 594 -15.86 24.89 -8.78
CA ALA A 594 -15.84 24.08 -10.00
C ALA A 594 -14.43 23.99 -10.60
N ALA A 595 -13.73 25.12 -10.76
CA ALA A 595 -12.36 25.13 -11.28
C ALA A 595 -11.38 24.32 -10.40
N ARG A 596 -11.49 24.41 -9.07
CA ARG A 596 -10.67 23.62 -8.14
C ARG A 596 -10.97 22.13 -8.25
N LEU A 597 -12.24 21.73 -8.33
CA LEU A 597 -12.58 20.33 -8.54
C LEU A 597 -12.07 19.82 -9.88
N LEU A 598 -12.23 20.58 -10.98
CA LEU A 598 -11.68 20.21 -12.29
C LEU A 598 -10.14 20.02 -12.23
N GLY A 599 -9.45 20.85 -11.44
CA GLY A 599 -8.02 20.67 -11.17
C GLY A 599 -7.69 19.37 -10.43
N ALA A 600 -8.47 19.03 -9.40
CA ALA A 600 -8.30 17.78 -8.65
C ALA A 600 -8.60 16.54 -9.51
N VAL A 601 -9.68 16.61 -10.29
CA VAL A 601 -10.11 15.61 -11.28
C VAL A 601 -8.98 15.29 -12.26
N GLN A 602 -8.27 16.31 -12.77
CA GLN A 602 -7.14 16.11 -13.69
C GLN A 602 -6.07 15.17 -13.10
N ASN A 603 -5.78 15.27 -11.81
CA ASN A 603 -4.80 14.39 -11.17
C ASN A 603 -5.30 12.95 -11.07
N VAL A 604 -6.57 12.77 -10.73
CA VAL A 604 -7.20 11.44 -10.66
C VAL A 604 -7.21 10.78 -12.03
N TRP A 605 -7.65 11.47 -13.08
CA TRP A 605 -7.64 10.88 -14.43
C TRP A 605 -6.24 10.67 -14.99
N LYS A 606 -5.27 11.54 -14.66
CA LYS A 606 -3.86 11.31 -15.02
C LYS A 606 -3.29 10.07 -14.34
N SER A 607 -3.58 9.86 -13.06
CA SER A 607 -3.12 8.68 -12.34
C SER A 607 -3.83 7.43 -12.83
N VAL A 608 -5.13 7.52 -13.15
CA VAL A 608 -5.94 6.45 -13.73
C VAL A 608 -5.52 6.12 -15.17
N GLY A 609 -4.91 7.05 -15.92
CA GLY A 609 -4.38 6.81 -17.27
C GLY A 609 -5.39 6.49 -18.37
N ALA A 610 -6.63 6.15 -18.03
CA ALA A 610 -7.76 6.17 -18.93
C ALA A 610 -8.43 7.56 -18.87
N PRO A 611 -8.75 8.19 -20.03
CA PRO A 611 -9.71 9.29 -20.05
C PRO A 611 -11.05 8.85 -19.42
N LEU A 612 -12.03 9.74 -19.36
CA LEU A 612 -13.47 9.40 -19.20
C LEU A 612 -14.00 8.38 -20.25
N SER A 613 -13.17 7.59 -20.94
CA SER A 613 -13.46 6.69 -22.06
C SER A 613 -14.58 5.69 -21.75
N GLY A 614 -14.62 5.09 -20.57
CA GLY A 614 -15.72 4.22 -20.13
C GLY A 614 -17.07 4.96 -19.94
N TYR A 615 -17.01 6.28 -19.81
CA TYR A 615 -18.13 7.20 -19.69
C TYR A 615 -18.10 8.26 -20.80
N GLY A 616 -17.59 7.91 -22.00
CA GLY A 616 -17.30 8.88 -23.06
C GLY A 616 -18.50 9.74 -23.51
N HIS A 617 -19.72 9.27 -23.24
CA HIS A 617 -20.96 10.00 -23.46
C HIS A 617 -21.17 11.17 -22.49
N LEU A 618 -20.51 11.18 -21.33
CA LEU A 618 -20.55 12.23 -20.31
C LEU A 618 -19.48 13.32 -20.50
N VAL A 619 -18.51 13.12 -21.40
CA VAL A 619 -17.42 14.09 -21.67
C VAL A 619 -17.95 15.48 -22.03
N HIS A 620 -19.12 15.55 -22.68
CA HIS A 620 -19.74 16.84 -23.00
C HIS A 620 -20.04 17.69 -21.75
N PHE A 621 -20.42 17.07 -20.62
CA PHE A 621 -20.67 17.81 -19.37
C PHE A 621 -19.39 18.38 -18.76
N HIS A 622 -18.27 17.65 -18.90
CA HIS A 622 -16.95 18.16 -18.52
C HIS A 622 -16.59 19.39 -19.36
N ASP A 623 -16.69 19.29 -20.69
CA ASP A 623 -16.36 20.38 -21.61
C ASP A 623 -17.25 21.62 -21.35
N GLU A 624 -18.55 21.41 -21.11
CA GLU A 624 -19.48 22.51 -20.79
C GLU A 624 -19.13 23.17 -19.45
N CYS A 625 -18.88 22.36 -18.41
CA CYS A 625 -18.48 22.82 -17.09
C CYS A 625 -17.21 23.68 -17.17
N GLU A 626 -16.18 23.18 -17.85
CA GLU A 626 -14.92 23.89 -18.03
C GLU A 626 -15.13 25.21 -18.81
N ALA A 627 -15.84 25.17 -19.93
CA ALA A 627 -16.09 26.32 -20.77
C ALA A 627 -16.85 27.43 -20.00
N ARG A 628 -17.94 27.08 -19.31
CA ARG A 628 -18.72 28.00 -18.49
C ARG A 628 -17.89 28.60 -17.37
N THR A 629 -17.11 27.76 -16.67
CA THR A 629 -16.28 28.17 -15.54
C THR A 629 -15.16 29.11 -15.97
N ARG A 630 -14.50 28.83 -17.10
CA ARG A 630 -13.47 29.68 -17.70
C ARG A 630 -14.04 31.00 -18.21
N GLN A 631 -15.23 30.99 -18.81
CA GLN A 631 -15.91 32.21 -19.25
C GLN A 631 -16.27 33.12 -18.07
N ALA A 632 -16.79 32.56 -16.98
CA ALA A 632 -17.22 33.33 -15.81
C ALA A 632 -16.06 33.92 -15.00
N LEU A 633 -14.98 33.16 -14.79
CA LEU A 633 -13.82 33.61 -14.01
C LEU A 633 -12.80 34.43 -14.82
N GLY A 634 -12.76 34.22 -16.14
CA GLY A 634 -11.65 34.65 -16.98
C GLY A 634 -10.40 33.76 -16.81
N ALA A 635 -9.50 33.82 -17.80
CA ALA A 635 -8.39 32.86 -17.93
C ALA A 635 -7.45 32.81 -16.72
N SER A 636 -7.10 33.97 -16.14
CA SER A 636 -6.15 34.02 -15.01
C SER A 636 -6.72 33.43 -13.72
N ALA A 637 -7.96 33.77 -13.36
CA ALA A 637 -8.58 33.28 -12.14
C ALA A 637 -8.96 31.80 -12.27
N PHE A 638 -9.41 31.37 -13.46
CA PHE A 638 -9.59 29.96 -13.77
C PHE A 638 -8.29 29.17 -13.58
N SER A 639 -7.19 29.60 -14.23
CA SER A 639 -5.91 28.92 -14.15
C SER A 639 -5.39 28.84 -12.70
N SER A 640 -5.57 29.90 -11.91
CA SER A 640 -5.15 29.90 -10.50
C SER A 640 -5.98 28.93 -9.65
N ALA A 641 -7.30 28.89 -9.83
CA ALA A 641 -8.18 28.00 -9.08
C ALA A 641 -7.97 26.53 -9.50
N PHE A 642 -7.83 26.29 -10.80
CA PHE A 642 -7.51 24.98 -11.36
C PHE A 642 -6.18 24.45 -10.84
N GLN A 643 -5.11 25.25 -10.91
CA GLN A 643 -3.80 24.85 -10.38
C GLN A 643 -3.80 24.63 -8.87
N HIS A 644 -4.65 25.35 -8.13
CA HIS A 644 -4.81 25.10 -6.69
C HIS A 644 -5.40 23.71 -6.45
N GLY A 645 -6.46 23.35 -7.16
CA GLY A 645 -7.05 22.02 -7.13
C GLY A 645 -6.07 20.92 -7.53
N ALA A 646 -5.34 21.12 -8.62
CA ALA A 646 -4.33 20.20 -9.14
C ALA A 646 -3.09 20.06 -8.24
N ARG A 647 -2.95 20.85 -7.17
CA ARG A 647 -1.87 20.70 -6.17
C ARG A 647 -2.35 20.08 -4.85
N LEU A 648 -3.65 19.86 -4.69
CA LEU A 648 -4.16 19.16 -3.51
C LEU A 648 -3.62 17.72 -3.52
N SER A 649 -3.20 17.23 -2.35
CA SER A 649 -2.98 15.80 -2.16
C SER A 649 -4.31 15.07 -2.37
N HIS A 650 -4.24 13.76 -2.65
CA HIS A 650 -5.43 12.94 -2.86
C HIS A 650 -6.46 13.14 -1.74
N GLU A 651 -6.03 12.97 -0.48
CA GLU A 651 -6.90 13.14 0.69
C GLU A 651 -7.44 14.58 0.84
N ALA A 652 -6.62 15.60 0.56
CA ALA A 652 -7.07 16.99 0.64
C ALA A 652 -8.11 17.32 -0.44
N ALA A 653 -8.00 16.72 -1.63
CA ALA A 653 -9.00 16.85 -2.69
C ALA A 653 -10.33 16.19 -2.30
N LEU A 654 -10.29 15.00 -1.68
CA LEU A 654 -11.47 14.31 -1.19
C LEU A 654 -12.17 15.09 -0.07
N SER A 655 -11.44 15.55 0.94
CA SER A 655 -12.00 16.39 2.01
C SER A 655 -12.55 17.71 1.47
N TYR A 656 -11.90 18.33 0.49
CA TYR A 656 -12.41 19.54 -0.17
C TYR A 656 -13.74 19.27 -0.90
N ALA A 657 -13.85 18.17 -1.64
CA ALA A 657 -15.06 17.81 -2.38
C ALA A 657 -16.23 17.41 -1.46
N LEU A 658 -15.92 16.78 -0.33
CA LEU A 658 -16.87 16.44 0.74
C LEU A 658 -17.26 17.65 1.61
N GLU A 659 -16.64 18.80 1.37
CA GLU A 659 -16.83 20.04 2.15
C GLU A 659 -16.58 19.82 3.65
N GLU A 660 -15.66 18.90 3.95
CA GLU A 660 -15.18 18.67 5.30
C GLU A 660 -14.41 19.91 5.74
N ARG A 661 -14.69 20.39 6.96
CA ARG A 661 -13.88 21.47 7.53
C ARG A 661 -12.44 20.97 7.62
N PRO A 662 -11.43 21.78 7.23
CA PRO A 662 -10.03 21.42 7.45
C PRO A 662 -9.85 20.99 8.91
N ALA A 663 -9.23 19.84 9.14
CA ALA A 663 -9.00 19.27 10.47
C ALA A 663 -8.27 20.24 11.43
N GLU A 664 -7.65 21.30 10.91
CA GLU A 664 -7.09 22.42 11.68
C GLU A 664 -8.14 23.16 12.54
N ALA A 665 -9.42 23.16 12.18
CA ALA A 665 -10.47 23.81 12.97
C ALA A 665 -11.03 22.92 14.10
N ALA A 666 -10.91 21.59 13.98
CA ALA A 666 -11.34 20.63 15.01
C ALA A 666 -10.25 20.39 16.07
N ALA A 667 -8.97 20.49 15.69
CA ALA A 667 -7.85 20.53 16.63
C ALA A 667 -7.87 21.79 17.52
N ALA A 668 -8.47 22.89 17.04
CA ALA A 668 -8.61 24.13 17.79
C ALA A 668 -9.72 24.10 18.87
N SER A 669 -10.70 23.19 18.80
CA SER A 669 -11.75 23.06 19.82
C SER A 669 -11.49 21.93 20.83
N GLY A 670 -10.55 21.03 20.56
CA GLY A 670 -10.14 19.95 21.48
C GLY A 670 -8.86 20.22 22.28
N ALA A 671 -8.13 21.30 21.97
CA ALA A 671 -6.88 21.68 22.65
C ALA A 671 -7.08 22.65 23.83
N ALA A 672 -8.30 22.75 24.38
CA ALA A 672 -8.51 23.41 25.66
C ALA A 672 -8.17 22.45 26.81
N GLU A 673 -6.88 22.06 26.95
CA GLU A 673 -6.29 21.73 28.27
C GLU A 673 -4.77 21.42 28.27
N ALA A 674 -4.06 21.34 27.15
CA ALA A 674 -2.60 21.21 27.19
C ALA A 674 -1.91 22.60 27.20
N SER A 675 -1.25 22.95 28.31
CA SER A 675 -0.43 24.16 28.38
C SER A 675 0.72 24.09 27.35
N PRO A 676 0.98 25.16 26.56
CA PRO A 676 2.14 25.22 25.67
C PRO A 676 3.48 25.33 26.43
N LEU A 677 3.43 25.47 27.75
CA LEU A 677 4.60 25.52 28.63
C LEU A 677 4.90 24.14 29.21
N THR A 678 6.18 23.81 29.32
CA THR A 678 6.64 22.65 30.11
C THR A 678 6.23 22.80 31.58
N PRO A 679 6.21 21.71 32.38
CA PRO A 679 5.90 21.79 33.81
C PRO A 679 6.76 22.82 34.55
N ARG A 680 8.05 22.89 34.20
CA ARG A 680 9.00 23.83 34.82
C ARG A 680 8.76 25.28 34.40
N GLU A 681 8.40 25.52 33.15
CA GLU A 681 8.02 26.84 32.66
C GLU A 681 6.69 27.31 33.24
N THR A 682 5.75 26.39 33.47
CA THR A 682 4.45 26.68 34.11
C THR A 682 4.65 27.10 35.57
N GLU A 683 5.51 26.43 36.31
CA GLU A 683 5.89 26.79 37.69
C GLU A 683 6.55 28.18 37.75
N ILE A 684 7.49 28.46 36.84
CA ILE A 684 8.15 29.78 36.75
C ILE A 684 7.15 30.87 36.35
N ALA A 685 6.24 30.61 35.41
CA ALA A 685 5.18 31.55 35.03
C ALA A 685 4.25 31.87 36.21
N GLY A 686 3.92 30.89 37.04
CA GLY A 686 3.14 31.06 38.27
C GLY A 686 3.83 31.97 39.29
N LEU A 687 5.14 31.78 39.52
CA LEU A 687 5.92 32.65 40.42
C LEU A 687 6.08 34.08 39.84
N VAL A 688 6.15 34.22 38.52
CA VAL A 688 6.09 35.53 37.85
C VAL A 688 4.73 36.21 38.08
N ALA A 689 3.63 35.46 38.04
CA ALA A 689 2.28 35.97 38.28
C ALA A 689 2.06 36.45 39.72
N GLN A 690 2.78 35.85 40.68
CA GLN A 690 2.85 36.27 42.08
C GLN A 690 3.73 37.51 42.31
N GLY A 691 4.37 38.05 41.26
CA GLY A 691 5.16 39.28 41.31
C GLY A 691 6.60 39.10 41.77
N LEU A 692 7.11 37.87 41.87
CA LEU A 692 8.49 37.63 42.30
C LEU A 692 9.51 38.09 41.24
N SER A 693 10.66 38.59 41.69
CA SER A 693 11.78 38.94 40.82
C SER A 693 12.54 37.69 40.35
N ASN A 694 13.39 37.79 39.32
CA ASN A 694 14.23 36.66 38.87
C ASN A 694 15.11 36.09 39.99
N LYS A 695 15.60 36.98 40.86
CA LYS A 695 16.42 36.60 42.01
C LYS A 695 15.61 35.81 43.04
N ASP A 696 14.37 36.21 43.29
CA ASP A 696 13.51 35.53 44.26
C ASP A 696 13.03 34.18 43.71
N ILE A 697 12.67 34.11 42.42
CA ILE A 697 12.33 32.85 41.74
C ILE A 697 13.51 31.88 41.78
N ALA A 698 14.72 32.36 41.51
CA ALA A 698 15.94 31.55 41.54
C ALA A 698 16.20 30.99 42.95
N ALA A 699 15.95 31.78 44.00
CA ALA A 699 16.05 31.35 45.39
C ALA A 699 14.96 30.34 45.76
N THR A 700 13.71 30.56 45.35
CA THR A 700 12.57 29.66 45.60
C THR A 700 12.77 28.29 44.94
N LEU A 701 13.31 28.28 43.72
CA LEU A 701 13.48 27.07 42.92
C LEU A 701 14.87 26.43 43.06
N VAL A 702 15.77 27.02 43.86
CA VAL A 702 17.16 26.60 44.09
C VAL A 702 17.91 26.38 42.77
N ILE A 703 17.85 27.37 41.87
CA ILE A 703 18.54 27.38 40.58
C ILE A 703 19.29 28.69 40.36
N ALA A 704 20.18 28.74 39.38
CA ALA A 704 20.89 29.97 39.03
C ALA A 704 19.94 31.02 38.43
N GLN A 705 20.12 32.30 38.78
CA GLN A 705 19.31 33.40 38.24
C GLN A 705 19.30 33.44 36.70
N ARG A 706 20.44 33.14 36.07
CA ARG A 706 20.58 33.08 34.61
C ARG A 706 19.72 31.98 33.97
N THR A 707 19.44 30.90 34.71
CA THR A 707 18.53 29.83 34.26
C THR A 707 17.08 30.29 34.29
N VAL A 708 16.68 31.09 35.30
CA VAL A 708 15.35 31.72 35.35
C VAL A 708 15.15 32.70 34.21
N GLU A 709 16.17 33.49 33.88
CA GLU A 709 16.16 34.43 32.75
C GLU A 709 15.92 33.71 31.42
N GLY A 710 16.67 32.63 31.14
CA GLY A 710 16.48 31.82 29.93
C GLY A 710 15.10 31.16 29.86
N HIS A 711 14.56 30.67 30.99
CA HIS A 711 13.20 30.13 31.02
C HIS A 711 12.13 31.21 30.76
N ILE A 712 12.31 32.43 31.28
CA ILE A 712 11.37 33.52 31.02
C ILE A 712 11.41 33.97 29.57
N GLU A 713 12.59 34.02 28.94
CA GLU A 713 12.72 34.26 27.49
C GLU A 713 11.99 33.18 26.69
N HIS A 714 12.22 31.90 27.01
CA HIS A 714 11.52 30.79 26.36
C HIS A 714 10.00 30.83 26.57
N ILE A 715 9.53 31.20 27.76
CA ILE A 715 8.09 31.40 28.03
C ILE A 715 7.53 32.54 27.18
N MET A 716 8.26 33.66 27.06
CA MET A 716 7.85 34.79 26.24
C MET A 716 7.79 34.42 24.76
N ASP A 717 8.77 33.67 24.26
CA ASP A 717 8.81 33.21 22.86
C ASP A 717 7.67 32.22 22.57
N LYS A 718 7.43 31.26 23.46
CA LYS A 718 6.34 30.28 23.34
C LYS A 718 4.95 30.90 23.39
N LEU A 719 4.78 31.97 24.18
CA LEU A 719 3.50 32.67 24.33
C LEU A 719 3.36 33.90 23.42
N GLY A 720 4.39 34.23 22.62
CA GLY A 720 4.41 35.42 21.76
C GLY A 720 4.39 36.75 22.50
N PHE A 721 4.88 36.80 23.75
CA PHE A 721 4.87 37.98 24.59
C PHE A 721 6.13 38.81 24.45
N ARG A 722 5.96 40.14 24.45
CA ARG A 722 7.08 41.10 24.40
C ARG A 722 7.47 41.65 25.76
N SER A 723 6.80 41.24 26.84
CA SER A 723 7.11 41.68 28.19
C SER A 723 6.68 40.67 29.27
N ARG A 724 7.49 40.57 30.32
CA ARG A 724 7.24 39.76 31.53
C ARG A 724 5.84 39.99 32.14
N ALA A 725 5.34 41.23 32.08
CA ALA A 725 4.03 41.59 32.64
C ALA A 725 2.86 40.86 31.94
N ARG A 726 3.02 40.44 30.68
CA ARG A 726 2.00 39.66 29.97
C ARG A 726 1.92 38.21 30.44
N ILE A 727 3.04 37.61 30.87
CA ILE A 727 3.06 36.26 31.47
C ILE A 727 2.15 36.23 32.70
N ALA A 728 2.29 37.23 33.59
CA ALA A 728 1.47 37.33 34.79
C ALA A 728 -0.03 37.48 34.51
N SER A 729 -0.40 38.13 33.39
CA SER A 729 -1.80 38.31 33.01
C SER A 729 -2.38 37.03 32.39
N TRP A 730 -1.60 36.34 31.57
CA TRP A 730 -1.95 35.05 30.96
C TRP A 730 -2.21 33.95 32.00
N VAL A 731 -1.39 33.86 33.06
CA VAL A 731 -1.61 32.89 34.14
C VAL A 731 -2.94 33.17 34.87
N ARG A 732 -3.24 34.45 35.17
CA ARG A 732 -4.49 34.83 35.84
C ARG A 732 -5.74 34.55 35.00
N GLU A 733 -5.67 34.73 33.69
CA GLU A 733 -6.77 34.39 32.77
C GLU A 733 -7.03 32.87 32.75
N ARG A 734 -5.97 32.07 32.83
CA ARG A 734 -6.05 30.60 32.87
C ARG A 734 -6.59 30.07 34.21
N ASP A 735 -6.14 30.63 35.33
CA ASP A 735 -6.63 30.26 36.66
C ASP A 735 -8.09 30.70 36.86
N GLY A 736 -8.50 31.83 36.28
CA GLY A 736 -9.89 32.31 36.28
C GLY A 736 -10.84 31.43 35.46
N ALA A 737 -10.37 30.84 34.36
CA ALA A 737 -11.15 29.89 33.55
C ALA A 737 -11.36 28.52 34.25
N SER A 738 -10.50 28.17 35.20
CA SER A 738 -10.55 26.90 35.94
C SER A 738 -11.48 26.94 37.17
N GLY A 739 -11.94 28.14 37.57
CA GLY A 739 -12.68 28.36 38.84
C GLY A 739 -14.21 28.47 38.73
N ASN A 740 -14.80 28.39 37.53
CA ASN A 740 -16.23 28.70 37.31
C ASN A 740 -17.14 27.44 37.22
N GLY A 741 -16.90 26.47 38.11
CA GLY A 741 -17.63 25.20 38.18
C GLY A 741 -18.06 24.81 39.60
N GLY A 742 -18.65 25.74 40.36
CA GLY A 742 -19.21 25.49 41.70
C GLY A 742 -20.67 25.95 41.80
N PRO A 743 -21.59 25.16 42.40
CA PRO A 743 -23.02 25.34 42.24
C PRO A 743 -23.54 26.45 43.16
N SER A 744 -24.45 27.28 42.66
CA SER A 744 -25.25 28.17 43.50
C SER A 744 -26.60 28.50 42.86
N GLY A 745 -27.68 28.22 43.62
CA GLY A 745 -29.03 28.76 43.43
C GLY A 745 -30.05 27.78 42.90
#